data_AF-A0A8S8YB87-F1
#
_entry.id   AF-A0A8S8YB87-F1
#
_cell.length_a   1.000
_cell.length_b   1.000
_cell.length_c   1.000
_cell.angle_alpha   90.00
_cell.angle_beta   90.00
_cell.angle_gamma   90.00
#
_symmetry.space_group_name_H-M   'P 1'
#
loop_
_entity.id
_entity.type
_entity.pdbx_description
1 polymer ?
#
loop_
_entity_poly.entity_id
_entity_poly.type
_entity_poly.pdbx_seq_one_letter_code
_entity_poly.pdbx_strand_id
1 'polypeptide(L)'
;MLDHGRSRQAYLRRTALLLALPLMLTLCAPIANAGVTQDEAGSTPEAVWSDDYINHIFPWADEDDRILQFKEYHTYETVKQRLQRIAEDYPDLFEFHEGMNGGTNARGEQTTADAYEGWYYGHASPWVKVTKDVQGGEYNEFVGDNGNYDDRPDVLIVGNHHAREWMSVQVPMMQIEVIAFSVDNIGYDNDGDGRVDEDGWGDTNGDGVLDDDGDCLALEASYQDSNGDGTPCGPGDLGVDEDYSEQWIVDLLENRELYIVPMLNVDGNIYDREVFCPAPAWESCPSGGWRKNLRDNTFTGVTPLPDLQEEVDEDCDGVDLNRNYQFEWGAPLGATGPLIPGTCSPAEGELDGSNNDVYNGPVDDRDNDGDGQINEDHVDGKDDDADGVTDEDWWGGNSEPETKFIQDLTEMNDDTGDGASEFKSTLTHHSYSELILWPWGHCTDCESPDHAQLEYHGQQMADMTQYANLQSSSLYPTSGDFCDWHYGVHGSYCYTSEIGTAFHQHEDDIDHIAVRNLGLGFYIAEIADNPRERADMAIDNITQQNYLKQPDAIDIPDEGDIPIDVCVSDDFPYSAANSVIKWRQVKPSRLQSDYGPREWATTPWETVPMEVVGGNACSTSNGNGTLLRAMIPVGETATGEVHYKAQLETLGGSDFQYPADGEYYVLAVSYRASYGSTFGALVMFLLVAGTVWGGLGTALRTMLTGDDDEKVILADAILEEAVDA
;
A
#
# COMPACT_ATOMS: atom_id res chain seq x y z
N MET A 1 -14.55 83.99 -43.41
CA MET A 1 -13.20 83.97 -42.83
C MET A 1 -13.35 83.75 -41.34
N LEU A 2 -12.64 82.72 -40.83
CA LEU A 2 -12.31 82.46 -39.44
C LEU A 2 -13.51 82.17 -38.50
N ASP A 3 -13.73 80.89 -38.20
CA ASP A 3 -13.77 80.36 -36.82
C ASP A 3 -14.56 79.04 -36.63
N HIS A 4 -14.54 78.12 -37.61
CA HIS A 4 -15.09 76.75 -37.44
C HIS A 4 -14.08 75.62 -37.63
N GLY A 5 -12.79 75.96 -37.82
CA GLY A 5 -11.71 74.97 -37.92
C GLY A 5 -11.02 74.61 -36.60
N ARG A 6 -11.26 75.36 -35.52
CA ARG A 6 -10.51 75.19 -34.25
C ARG A 6 -11.21 74.31 -33.20
N SER A 7 -12.51 74.00 -33.32
CA SER A 7 -13.20 73.17 -32.31
C SER A 7 -13.17 71.66 -32.58
N ARG A 8 -13.10 71.23 -33.85
CA ARG A 8 -13.05 69.80 -34.22
C ARG A 8 -11.70 69.13 -33.91
N GLN A 9 -10.59 69.86 -34.08
CA GLN A 9 -9.26 69.39 -33.69
C GLN A 9 -9.04 69.35 -32.17
N ALA A 10 -9.72 70.21 -31.41
CA ALA A 10 -9.65 70.20 -29.95
C ALA A 10 -10.44 69.03 -29.33
N TYR A 11 -11.56 68.62 -29.96
CA TYR A 11 -12.37 67.50 -29.51
C TYR A 11 -11.68 66.16 -29.81
N LEU A 12 -11.19 65.94 -31.02
CA LEU A 12 -10.44 64.73 -31.40
C LEU A 12 -9.14 64.54 -30.59
N ARG A 13 -8.44 65.62 -30.25
CA ARG A 13 -7.26 65.54 -29.36
C ARG A 13 -7.61 65.21 -27.91
N ARG A 14 -8.78 65.65 -27.41
CA ARG A 14 -9.23 65.32 -26.05
C ARG A 14 -9.75 63.89 -25.93
N THR A 15 -10.45 63.38 -26.94
CA THR A 15 -10.93 61.99 -26.96
C THR A 15 -9.78 60.99 -27.15
N ALA A 16 -8.78 61.31 -27.98
CA ALA A 16 -7.57 60.50 -28.11
C ALA A 16 -6.70 60.50 -26.84
N LEU A 17 -6.62 61.63 -26.11
CA LEU A 17 -5.93 61.68 -24.81
C LEU A 17 -6.67 60.88 -23.73
N LEU A 18 -8.02 60.92 -23.73
CA LEU A 18 -8.85 60.22 -22.74
C LEU A 18 -8.93 58.70 -22.97
N LEU A 19 -8.79 58.24 -24.22
CA LEU A 19 -8.68 56.82 -24.57
C LEU A 19 -7.25 56.26 -24.37
N ALA A 20 -6.23 57.12 -24.41
CA ALA A 20 -4.83 56.72 -24.16
C ALA A 20 -4.46 56.72 -22.66
N LEU A 21 -5.25 57.38 -21.81
CA LEU A 21 -4.97 57.48 -20.37
C LEU A 21 -5.09 56.12 -19.63
N PRO A 22 -6.09 55.27 -19.89
CA PRO A 22 -6.16 53.93 -19.30
C PRO A 22 -5.01 53.03 -19.77
N LEU A 23 -4.61 53.16 -21.05
CA LEU A 23 -3.52 52.40 -21.66
C LEU A 23 -2.13 52.83 -21.16
N MET A 24 -1.97 54.10 -20.76
CA MET A 24 -0.73 54.60 -20.15
C MET A 24 -0.67 54.37 -18.64
N LEU A 25 -1.82 54.23 -17.96
CA LEU A 25 -1.88 53.82 -16.56
C LEU A 25 -1.52 52.34 -16.37
N THR A 26 -1.72 51.49 -17.38
CA THR A 26 -1.23 50.10 -17.40
C THR A 26 0.26 49.97 -17.74
N LEU A 27 0.87 50.98 -18.37
CA LEU A 27 2.28 50.97 -18.78
C LEU A 27 3.25 51.66 -17.79
N CYS A 28 2.73 52.29 -16.73
CA CYS A 28 3.51 53.04 -15.75
C CYS A 28 3.12 52.72 -14.30
N ALA A 29 2.54 51.54 -14.04
CA ALA A 29 2.63 50.97 -12.71
C ALA A 29 4.13 50.79 -12.40
N PRO A 30 4.62 51.23 -11.23
CA PRO A 30 5.94 50.80 -10.81
C PRO A 30 5.88 49.28 -10.75
N ILE A 31 6.61 48.62 -11.65
CA ILE A 31 7.14 47.29 -11.37
C ILE A 31 8.06 47.54 -10.17
N ALA A 32 7.49 47.46 -8.98
CA ALA A 32 8.25 47.09 -7.83
C ALA A 32 8.69 45.67 -8.13
N ASN A 33 9.83 45.51 -8.82
CA ASN A 33 10.73 44.42 -8.51
C ASN A 33 11.17 44.70 -7.08
N ALA A 34 10.30 44.35 -6.14
CA ALA A 34 10.79 43.77 -4.92
C ALA A 34 11.39 42.44 -5.40
N GLY A 35 12.65 42.49 -5.84
CA GLY A 35 13.56 41.42 -5.45
C GLY A 35 13.65 41.52 -3.95
N VAL A 36 12.60 41.05 -3.27
CA VAL A 36 12.82 40.34 -2.03
C VAL A 36 13.59 39.14 -2.55
N THR A 37 14.91 39.19 -2.46
CA THR A 37 15.59 37.99 -2.00
C THR A 37 14.93 37.74 -0.65
N GLN A 38 13.84 36.99 -0.69
CA GLN A 38 13.41 36.25 0.46
C GLN A 38 14.59 35.30 0.56
N ASP A 39 15.48 35.57 1.52
CA ASP A 39 16.13 34.44 2.14
C ASP A 39 14.93 33.57 2.52
N GLU A 40 14.74 32.45 1.81
CA GLU A 40 13.72 31.46 2.16
C GLU A 40 14.07 31.04 3.59
N ALA A 41 13.48 31.73 4.56
CA ALA A 41 13.26 31.15 5.86
C ALA A 41 12.22 30.09 5.56
N GLY A 42 12.64 28.82 5.54
CA GLY A 42 11.74 27.69 5.33
C GLY A 42 10.60 27.70 6.35
N SER A 43 9.52 26.98 6.03
CA SER A 43 8.36 26.85 6.92
C SER A 43 8.76 26.21 8.24
N THR A 44 7.97 26.44 9.29
CA THR A 44 7.95 25.54 10.44
C THR A 44 6.89 24.47 10.19
N PRO A 45 7.03 23.26 10.77
CA PRO A 45 6.03 22.20 10.63
C PRO A 45 4.60 22.68 10.91
N GLU A 46 4.39 23.46 11.98
CA GLU A 46 3.05 23.97 12.38
C GLU A 46 2.45 25.02 11.42
N ALA A 47 3.20 25.42 10.40
CA ALA A 47 2.73 26.30 9.35
C ALA A 47 2.23 25.55 8.11
N VAL A 48 2.59 24.27 7.98
CA VAL A 48 2.23 23.38 6.88
C VAL A 48 1.19 22.39 7.39
N TRP A 49 1.55 21.63 8.42
CA TRP A 49 0.80 20.48 8.88
C TRP A 49 -0.01 20.72 10.16
N SER A 50 -0.94 19.81 10.40
CA SER A 50 -1.79 19.70 11.58
C SER A 50 -1.00 19.32 12.82
N ASP A 51 -1.51 19.72 13.99
CA ASP A 51 -0.92 19.32 15.27
C ASP A 51 -0.95 17.79 15.46
N ASP A 52 -1.95 17.10 14.91
CA ASP A 52 -2.09 15.64 15.06
C ASP A 52 -0.97 14.91 14.30
N TYR A 53 -0.74 15.29 13.04
CA TYR A 53 0.33 14.73 12.21
C TYR A 53 1.72 14.92 12.81
N ILE A 54 2.05 16.16 13.20
CA ILE A 54 3.37 16.51 13.78
C ILE A 54 3.68 15.69 15.05
N ASN A 55 2.65 15.25 15.78
CA ASN A 55 2.80 14.48 17.01
C ASN A 55 2.61 12.96 16.82
N HIS A 56 2.48 12.50 15.57
CA HIS A 56 2.15 11.11 15.20
C HIS A 56 0.89 10.62 15.93
N ILE A 57 -0.18 11.42 15.90
CA ILE A 57 -1.50 11.04 16.40
C ILE A 57 -2.29 10.46 15.24
N PHE A 58 -2.41 9.13 15.25
CA PHE A 58 -3.10 8.40 14.20
C PHE A 58 -4.63 8.48 14.34
N PRO A 59 -5.37 8.58 13.22
CA PRO A 59 -6.80 8.91 13.23
C PRO A 59 -7.73 7.77 13.70
N TRP A 60 -7.22 6.54 13.84
CA TRP A 60 -8.03 5.38 14.25
C TRP A 60 -8.19 5.23 15.77
N ALA A 61 -7.51 6.04 16.58
CA ALA A 61 -7.59 5.99 18.04
C ALA A 61 -7.46 7.37 18.70
N ASP A 62 -7.86 7.47 19.96
CA ASP A 62 -7.65 8.68 20.76
C ASP A 62 -6.15 8.85 21.09
N GLU A 63 -5.65 10.09 21.21
CA GLU A 63 -4.26 10.41 21.60
C GLU A 63 -3.81 9.71 22.90
N ASP A 64 -4.74 9.53 23.84
CA ASP A 64 -4.47 8.88 25.13
C ASP A 64 -4.30 7.35 25.02
N ASP A 65 -4.68 6.71 23.89
CA ASP A 65 -4.52 5.28 23.66
C ASP A 65 -3.12 4.94 23.16
N ARG A 66 -2.16 4.94 24.08
CA ARG A 66 -0.74 4.76 23.79
C ARG A 66 -0.40 3.53 22.94
N ILE A 67 -1.16 2.43 23.06
CA ILE A 67 -0.87 1.20 22.31
C ILE A 67 -1.31 1.36 20.85
N LEU A 68 -2.54 1.85 20.62
CA LEU A 68 -3.03 2.09 19.25
C LEU A 68 -2.36 3.30 18.58
N GLN A 69 -1.76 4.17 19.39
CA GLN A 69 -0.90 5.26 18.94
C GLN A 69 0.57 4.84 18.77
N PHE A 70 0.90 3.55 18.91
CA PHE A 70 2.26 3.01 18.79
C PHE A 70 3.29 3.70 19.69
N LYS A 71 2.87 4.30 20.80
CA LYS A 71 3.74 4.85 21.85
C LYS A 71 4.09 3.80 22.92
N GLU A 72 3.57 2.59 22.77
CA GLU A 72 3.83 1.42 23.61
C GLU A 72 3.68 0.14 22.79
N TYR A 73 4.54 -0.85 23.04
CA TYR A 73 4.49 -2.12 22.33
C TYR A 73 3.22 -2.94 22.61
N HIS A 74 2.59 -3.43 21.55
CA HIS A 74 1.58 -4.46 21.65
C HIS A 74 2.10 -5.72 22.38
N THR A 75 1.28 -6.25 23.29
CA THR A 75 1.41 -7.56 23.94
C THR A 75 0.59 -8.61 23.17
N TYR A 76 0.79 -9.91 23.45
CA TYR A 76 -0.06 -10.97 22.87
C TYR A 76 -1.57 -10.69 23.02
N GLU A 77 -2.00 -10.31 24.22
CA GLU A 77 -3.41 -10.04 24.50
C GLU A 77 -3.95 -8.84 23.72
N THR A 78 -3.14 -7.78 23.57
CA THR A 78 -3.58 -6.58 22.84
C THR A 78 -3.56 -6.81 21.33
N VAL A 79 -2.58 -7.55 20.78
CA VAL A 79 -2.59 -8.00 19.38
C VAL A 79 -3.87 -8.78 19.13
N LYS A 80 -4.11 -9.86 19.88
CA LYS A 80 -5.28 -10.72 19.71
C LYS A 80 -6.59 -9.95 19.76
N GLN A 81 -6.79 -9.14 20.80
CA GLN A 81 -8.03 -8.37 20.98
C GLN A 81 -8.21 -7.35 19.85
N ARG A 82 -7.14 -6.73 19.37
CA ARG A 82 -7.21 -5.75 18.29
C ARG A 82 -7.54 -6.41 16.95
N LEU A 83 -6.89 -7.53 16.62
CA LEU A 83 -7.17 -8.27 15.38
C LEU A 83 -8.63 -8.78 15.35
N GLN A 84 -9.12 -9.34 16.46
CA GLN A 84 -10.53 -9.72 16.59
C GLN A 84 -11.46 -8.53 16.36
N ARG A 85 -11.12 -7.38 16.93
CA ARG A 85 -11.92 -6.16 16.81
C ARG A 85 -11.97 -5.65 15.37
N ILE A 86 -10.83 -5.63 14.67
CA ILE A 86 -10.73 -5.21 13.27
C ILE A 86 -11.53 -6.15 12.37
N ALA A 87 -11.42 -7.47 12.55
CA ALA A 87 -12.21 -8.44 11.80
C ALA A 87 -13.73 -8.31 12.05
N GLU A 88 -14.15 -7.94 13.27
CA GLU A 88 -15.55 -7.64 13.56
C GLU A 88 -16.04 -6.35 12.89
N ASP A 89 -15.20 -5.31 12.85
CA ASP A 89 -15.55 -4.00 12.31
C ASP A 89 -15.50 -3.98 10.77
N TYR A 90 -14.64 -4.78 10.16
CA TYR A 90 -14.43 -4.87 8.70
C TYR A 90 -14.56 -6.32 8.17
N PRO A 91 -15.73 -6.96 8.33
CA PRO A 91 -15.91 -8.39 8.04
C PRO A 91 -15.86 -8.76 6.56
N ASP A 92 -15.96 -7.76 5.66
CA ASP A 92 -15.85 -7.97 4.21
C ASP A 92 -14.39 -7.97 3.73
N LEU A 93 -13.44 -7.65 4.61
CA LEU A 93 -12.01 -7.52 4.28
C LEU A 93 -11.09 -8.35 5.18
N PHE A 94 -11.38 -8.43 6.47
CA PHE A 94 -10.54 -9.11 7.45
C PHE A 94 -11.21 -10.38 7.98
N GLU A 95 -10.45 -11.47 8.03
CA GLU A 95 -10.80 -12.69 8.75
C GLU A 95 -9.72 -12.97 9.81
N PHE A 96 -10.14 -13.19 11.06
CA PHE A 96 -9.24 -13.44 12.19
C PHE A 96 -9.11 -14.93 12.48
N HIS A 97 -7.87 -15.36 12.74
CA HIS A 97 -7.53 -16.74 13.06
C HIS A 97 -6.54 -16.84 14.22
N GLU A 98 -6.50 -18.01 14.86
CA GLU A 98 -5.48 -18.41 15.83
C GLU A 98 -5.04 -19.84 15.50
N GLY A 99 -3.76 -20.03 15.18
CA GLY A 99 -3.27 -21.30 14.66
C GLY A 99 -4.02 -21.72 13.38
N MET A 100 -4.28 -23.02 13.24
CA MET A 100 -5.04 -23.60 12.12
C MET A 100 -5.96 -24.73 12.62
N ASN A 101 -6.94 -25.13 11.81
CA ASN A 101 -7.79 -26.28 12.15
C ASN A 101 -7.00 -27.60 12.19
N GLY A 102 -6.04 -27.75 11.27
CA GLY A 102 -5.29 -28.98 11.04
C GLY A 102 -6.11 -30.04 10.30
N GLY A 103 -5.49 -31.18 10.03
CA GLY A 103 -6.08 -32.23 9.22
C GLY A 103 -4.99 -33.12 8.63
N THR A 104 -5.19 -33.60 7.41
CA THR A 104 -4.11 -34.29 6.67
C THR A 104 -3.37 -33.26 5.81
N ASN A 105 -2.10 -33.02 6.10
CA ASN A 105 -1.29 -32.09 5.31
C ASN A 105 -0.83 -32.71 3.97
N ALA A 106 -0.18 -31.92 3.12
CA ALA A 106 0.33 -32.33 1.81
C ALA A 106 1.30 -33.52 1.90
N ARG A 107 1.99 -33.63 3.04
CA ARG A 107 2.95 -34.70 3.38
C ARG A 107 2.27 -35.98 3.91
N GLY A 108 0.95 -35.99 4.05
CA GLY A 108 0.16 -37.15 4.52
C GLY A 108 0.14 -37.35 6.04
N GLU A 109 0.68 -36.41 6.80
CA GLU A 109 0.69 -36.42 8.26
C GLU A 109 -0.65 -35.91 8.81
N GLN A 110 -1.09 -36.47 9.94
CA GLN A 110 -2.31 -36.00 10.62
C GLN A 110 -1.97 -35.01 11.72
N THR A 111 -2.53 -33.81 11.62
CA THR A 111 -2.43 -32.73 12.60
C THR A 111 -3.79 -32.39 13.20
N THR A 112 -3.77 -31.66 14.30
CA THR A 112 -4.95 -31.10 14.97
C THR A 112 -4.65 -29.65 15.33
N ALA A 113 -5.66 -28.84 15.65
CA ALA A 113 -5.47 -27.46 16.08
C ALA A 113 -4.42 -27.30 17.20
N ASP A 114 -4.43 -28.19 18.19
CA ASP A 114 -3.46 -28.21 19.30
C ASP A 114 -1.99 -28.41 18.85
N ALA A 115 -1.73 -28.83 17.60
CA ALA A 115 -0.38 -29.03 17.08
C ALA A 115 0.38 -27.73 16.81
N TYR A 116 -0.33 -26.60 16.81
CA TYR A 116 0.20 -25.26 16.52
C TYR A 116 0.22 -24.35 17.78
N GLU A 117 -0.02 -24.92 18.96
CA GLU A 117 0.09 -24.21 20.24
C GLU A 117 1.54 -24.26 20.76
N GLY A 118 2.02 -23.14 21.29
CA GLY A 118 3.34 -23.04 21.92
C GLY A 118 3.55 -24.01 23.10
N TRP A 119 4.80 -24.37 23.36
CA TRP A 119 5.16 -25.43 24.33
C TRP A 119 4.81 -25.14 25.79
N TYR A 120 4.86 -23.88 26.21
CA TYR A 120 4.83 -23.48 27.61
C TYR A 120 3.50 -22.84 28.01
N TYR A 121 3.06 -21.80 27.28
CA TYR A 121 1.78 -21.14 27.57
C TYR A 121 0.59 -21.74 26.81
N GLY A 122 0.84 -22.57 25.79
CA GLY A 122 -0.21 -23.23 25.01
C GLY A 122 -1.04 -22.24 24.18
N HIS A 123 -0.42 -21.15 23.73
CA HIS A 123 -1.07 -20.18 22.86
C HIS A 123 -0.70 -20.46 21.40
N ALA A 124 -1.69 -20.41 20.52
CA ALA A 124 -1.47 -20.40 19.08
C ALA A 124 -1.18 -18.97 18.59
N SER A 125 -0.41 -18.86 17.50
CA SER A 125 -0.10 -17.57 16.88
C SER A 125 -1.36 -16.92 16.30
N PRO A 126 -1.67 -15.66 16.64
CA PRO A 126 -2.79 -14.93 16.06
C PRO A 126 -2.41 -14.36 14.70
N TRP A 127 -3.30 -14.44 13.73
CA TRP A 127 -3.09 -13.92 12.38
C TRP A 127 -4.40 -13.47 11.73
N VAL A 128 -4.27 -12.69 10.66
CA VAL A 128 -5.42 -12.25 9.86
C VAL A 128 -5.20 -12.56 8.38
N LYS A 129 -6.27 -12.98 7.70
CA LYS A 129 -6.37 -12.93 6.25
C LYS A 129 -7.00 -11.61 5.84
N VAL A 130 -6.39 -10.94 4.87
CA VAL A 130 -6.85 -9.64 4.37
C VAL A 130 -6.99 -9.70 2.85
N THR A 131 -8.22 -9.65 2.37
CA THR A 131 -8.53 -9.61 0.93
C THR A 131 -9.93 -9.10 0.71
N LYS A 132 -10.19 -8.43 -0.42
CA LYS A 132 -11.54 -7.98 -0.74
C LYS A 132 -12.52 -9.15 -0.84
N ASP A 133 -13.68 -9.04 -0.23
CA ASP A 133 -14.66 -10.12 -0.16
C ASP A 133 -14.06 -11.38 0.51
N VAL A 134 -13.39 -11.21 1.66
CA VAL A 134 -12.71 -12.31 2.40
C VAL A 134 -13.66 -13.45 2.78
N GLN A 135 -14.95 -13.18 2.98
CA GLN A 135 -15.96 -14.21 3.27
C GLN A 135 -16.44 -14.96 2.00
N GLY A 136 -15.91 -14.60 0.83
CA GLY A 136 -16.15 -15.26 -0.45
C GLY A 136 -15.13 -16.37 -0.70
N GLY A 137 -14.71 -16.52 -1.95
CA GLY A 137 -13.70 -17.51 -2.38
C GLY A 137 -14.07 -18.97 -2.08
N GLU A 138 -13.08 -19.84 -2.19
CA GLU A 138 -13.14 -21.20 -1.66
C GLU A 138 -12.77 -21.22 -0.17
N TYR A 139 -13.23 -22.26 0.53
CA TYR A 139 -12.93 -22.49 1.95
C TYR A 139 -11.88 -23.58 2.08
N ASN A 140 -10.76 -23.28 2.74
CA ASN A 140 -9.73 -24.26 3.05
C ASN A 140 -10.03 -24.90 4.41
N GLU A 141 -10.40 -26.19 4.43
CA GLU A 141 -10.76 -26.87 5.68
C GLU A 141 -9.56 -27.07 6.63
N PHE A 142 -8.36 -27.24 6.07
CA PHE A 142 -7.13 -27.48 6.84
C PHE A 142 -6.64 -26.21 7.52
N VAL A 143 -6.49 -25.13 6.74
CA VAL A 143 -6.06 -23.81 7.25
C VAL A 143 -7.19 -23.21 8.10
N GLY A 144 -8.42 -23.31 7.60
CA GLY A 144 -9.63 -22.88 8.28
C GLY A 144 -10.12 -21.49 7.87
N ASP A 145 -9.67 -20.97 6.73
CA ASP A 145 -9.93 -19.64 6.19
C ASP A 145 -10.83 -19.65 4.94
N ASN A 146 -11.47 -18.52 4.68
CA ASN A 146 -12.26 -18.24 3.49
C ASN A 146 -11.48 -17.31 2.55
N GLY A 147 -12.11 -16.92 1.43
CA GLY A 147 -11.56 -15.88 0.56
C GLY A 147 -10.30 -16.32 -0.17
N ASN A 148 -10.19 -17.60 -0.47
CA ASN A 148 -9.17 -18.22 -1.31
C ASN A 148 -9.60 -18.11 -2.79
N TYR A 149 -8.83 -17.41 -3.61
CA TYR A 149 -9.13 -17.10 -5.01
C TYR A 149 -7.94 -17.42 -5.93
N ASP A 150 -8.13 -18.37 -6.86
CA ASP A 150 -7.11 -18.79 -7.84
C ASP A 150 -6.49 -17.66 -8.68
N ASP A 151 -7.16 -16.50 -8.79
CA ASP A 151 -6.74 -15.34 -9.57
C ASP A 151 -6.05 -14.24 -8.75
N ARG A 152 -5.82 -14.46 -7.45
CA ARG A 152 -5.17 -13.52 -6.55
C ARG A 152 -3.87 -14.11 -6.02
N PRO A 153 -2.72 -13.47 -6.24
CA PRO A 153 -1.46 -13.90 -5.65
C PRO A 153 -1.44 -13.66 -4.14
N ASP A 154 -0.84 -14.60 -3.42
CA ASP A 154 -0.79 -14.58 -1.97
C ASP A 154 0.55 -14.05 -1.45
N VAL A 155 0.47 -13.46 -0.27
CA VAL A 155 1.58 -12.79 0.40
C VAL A 155 1.59 -13.17 1.87
N LEU A 156 2.73 -13.61 2.38
CA LEU A 156 2.90 -13.92 3.80
C LEU A 156 3.83 -12.89 4.46
N ILE A 157 3.34 -12.21 5.49
CA ILE A 157 4.10 -11.25 6.30
C ILE A 157 4.12 -11.76 7.73
N VAL A 158 5.32 -12.00 8.27
CA VAL A 158 5.51 -12.60 9.59
C VAL A 158 6.37 -11.70 10.48
N GLY A 159 5.96 -11.56 11.73
CA GLY A 159 6.74 -10.93 12.77
C GLY A 159 7.12 -11.91 13.88
N ASN A 160 8.16 -11.57 14.63
CA ASN A 160 8.50 -12.19 15.90
C ASN A 160 8.89 -13.67 15.83
N HIS A 161 9.74 -14.07 14.89
CA HIS A 161 10.45 -15.36 15.02
C HIS A 161 11.32 -15.39 16.29
N HIS A 162 11.97 -14.27 16.62
CA HIS A 162 12.71 -14.14 17.87
C HIS A 162 11.98 -13.27 18.89
N ALA A 163 11.89 -13.78 20.11
CA ALA A 163 11.05 -13.24 21.19
C ALA A 163 11.29 -11.75 21.53
N ARG A 164 12.56 -11.35 21.67
CA ARG A 164 13.02 -9.99 22.01
C ARG A 164 12.81 -8.92 20.93
N GLU A 165 12.43 -9.30 19.72
CA GLU A 165 12.42 -8.40 18.58
C GLU A 165 11.09 -7.63 18.49
N TRP A 166 10.76 -6.81 19.48
CA TRP A 166 9.39 -6.31 19.67
C TRP A 166 8.89 -5.39 18.55
N MET A 167 9.79 -4.69 17.84
CA MET A 167 9.42 -3.90 16.66
C MET A 167 8.91 -4.76 15.50
N SER A 168 9.34 -6.01 15.40
CA SER A 168 8.83 -6.94 14.38
C SER A 168 7.34 -7.28 14.56
N VAL A 169 6.77 -7.02 15.74
CA VAL A 169 5.33 -7.11 15.99
C VAL A 169 4.63 -5.80 15.62
N GLN A 170 5.28 -4.65 15.86
CA GLN A 170 4.64 -3.34 15.66
C GLN A 170 4.44 -3.01 14.19
N VAL A 171 5.38 -3.32 13.31
CA VAL A 171 5.27 -2.99 11.88
C VAL A 171 4.08 -3.71 11.21
N PRO A 172 3.89 -5.04 11.37
CA PRO A 172 2.69 -5.71 10.87
C PRO A 172 1.39 -5.18 11.47
N MET A 173 1.40 -4.81 12.76
CA MET A 173 0.22 -4.19 13.40
C MET A 173 -0.10 -2.83 12.78
N MET A 174 0.89 -1.98 12.52
CA MET A 174 0.71 -0.69 11.84
C MET A 174 0.12 -0.88 10.45
N GLN A 175 0.64 -1.85 9.68
CA GLN A 175 0.12 -2.17 8.36
C GLN A 175 -1.36 -2.57 8.40
N ILE A 176 -1.76 -3.39 9.39
CA ILE A 176 -3.16 -3.79 9.58
C ILE A 176 -4.06 -2.59 9.90
N GLU A 177 -3.61 -1.67 10.76
CA GLU A 177 -4.37 -0.45 11.09
C GLU A 177 -4.55 0.46 9.87
N VAL A 178 -3.48 0.66 9.10
CA VAL A 178 -3.50 1.48 7.88
C VAL A 178 -4.44 0.87 6.84
N ILE A 179 -4.41 -0.45 6.64
CA ILE A 179 -5.35 -1.13 5.74
C ILE A 179 -6.79 -0.93 6.22
N ALA A 180 -7.07 -1.17 7.51
CA ALA A 180 -8.40 -1.03 8.08
C ALA A 180 -8.93 0.42 7.96
N PHE A 181 -8.06 1.40 8.17
CA PHE A 181 -8.39 2.82 8.03
C PHE A 181 -8.68 3.21 6.57
N SER A 182 -7.86 2.74 5.63
CA SER A 182 -7.89 3.14 4.21
C SER A 182 -9.23 2.88 3.54
N VAL A 183 -9.90 1.78 3.89
CA VAL A 183 -11.09 1.28 3.18
C VAL A 183 -12.28 2.24 3.25
N ASP A 184 -12.43 2.92 4.39
CA ASP A 184 -13.54 3.86 4.62
C ASP A 184 -13.12 5.34 4.42
N ASN A 185 -11.83 5.60 4.21
CA ASN A 185 -11.25 6.95 4.22
C ASN A 185 -10.45 7.26 2.94
N ILE A 186 -11.01 6.96 1.78
CA ILE A 186 -10.35 7.25 0.49
C ILE A 186 -10.13 8.76 0.28
N GLY A 187 -8.87 9.16 0.06
CA GLY A 187 -8.46 10.54 -0.15
C GLY A 187 -8.54 11.32 1.15
N TYR A 188 -7.93 10.77 2.20
CA TYR A 188 -7.84 11.40 3.51
C TYR A 188 -6.59 12.28 3.56
N ASP A 189 -6.79 13.53 3.97
CA ASP A 189 -5.77 14.56 4.17
C ASP A 189 -5.23 14.36 5.60
N ASN A 190 -4.14 13.59 5.72
CA ASN A 190 -3.64 13.05 6.97
C ASN A 190 -2.71 14.01 7.71
N ASP A 191 -2.04 14.85 6.95
CA ASP A 191 -1.10 15.88 7.36
C ASP A 191 -1.84 17.21 7.59
N GLY A 192 -2.92 17.49 6.85
CA GLY A 192 -3.82 18.63 7.06
C GLY A 192 -3.47 19.87 6.23
N ASP A 193 -2.62 19.77 5.21
CA ASP A 193 -2.27 20.90 4.34
C ASP A 193 -3.39 21.25 3.32
N GLY A 194 -4.38 20.36 3.17
CA GLY A 194 -5.51 20.50 2.25
C GLY A 194 -5.34 19.81 0.90
N ARG A 195 -4.32 18.98 0.74
CA ARG A 195 -4.08 18.10 -0.40
C ARG A 195 -4.23 16.63 0.05
N VAL A 196 -4.10 15.73 -0.91
CA VAL A 196 -4.35 14.28 -0.78
C VAL A 196 -3.59 13.56 -1.88
N ASP A 197 -3.23 12.29 -1.66
CA ASP A 197 -2.50 11.44 -2.63
C ASP A 197 -1.18 12.12 -3.06
N GLU A 198 -0.36 12.57 -2.09
CA GLU A 198 0.82 13.40 -2.35
C GLU A 198 2.12 12.60 -2.49
N ASP A 199 2.42 11.75 -1.50
CA ASP A 199 3.63 10.93 -1.53
C ASP A 199 3.31 9.43 -1.67
N GLY A 200 4.11 8.78 -2.50
CA GLY A 200 4.13 7.32 -2.60
C GLY A 200 5.05 6.69 -1.56
N TRP A 201 5.20 5.36 -1.62
CA TRP A 201 6.23 4.69 -0.83
C TRP A 201 7.56 4.71 -1.58
N GLY A 202 8.54 5.47 -1.09
CA GLY A 202 9.88 5.55 -1.68
C GLY A 202 10.04 6.71 -2.66
N ASP A 203 11.05 6.66 -3.53
CA ASP A 203 11.31 7.67 -4.57
C ASP A 203 10.46 7.35 -5.81
N THR A 204 9.20 7.78 -5.78
CA THR A 204 8.19 7.46 -6.81
C THR A 204 8.57 8.06 -8.15
N ASN A 205 9.08 9.29 -8.13
CA ASN A 205 9.38 10.03 -9.36
C ASN A 205 10.78 9.69 -9.95
N GLY A 206 11.62 8.97 -9.19
CA GLY A 206 12.92 8.45 -9.60
C GLY A 206 14.01 9.51 -9.69
N ASP A 207 13.92 10.62 -8.95
CA ASP A 207 14.91 11.70 -8.95
C ASP A 207 16.00 11.55 -7.86
N GLY A 208 15.87 10.54 -7.01
CA GLY A 208 16.78 10.21 -5.92
C GLY A 208 16.42 10.92 -4.61
N VAL A 209 15.23 11.51 -4.51
CA VAL A 209 14.66 12.14 -3.31
C VAL A 209 13.36 11.41 -2.96
N LEU A 210 13.14 11.16 -1.66
CA LEU A 210 11.94 10.45 -1.20
C LEU A 210 10.74 11.39 -1.02
N ASP A 211 11.01 12.64 -0.62
CA ASP A 211 10.03 13.73 -0.60
C ASP A 211 9.64 14.10 -2.05
N ASP A 212 8.58 13.47 -2.55
CA ASP A 212 8.12 13.56 -3.94
C ASP A 212 7.37 14.88 -4.20
N ASP A 213 6.63 15.39 -3.20
CA ASP A 213 5.86 16.64 -3.28
C ASP A 213 6.70 17.90 -2.93
N GLY A 214 7.77 17.74 -2.16
CA GLY A 214 8.77 18.74 -1.79
C GLY A 214 8.48 19.54 -0.52
N ASP A 215 7.52 19.14 0.32
CA ASP A 215 7.08 19.89 1.49
C ASP A 215 8.08 19.84 2.67
N CYS A 216 8.72 18.70 2.92
CA CYS A 216 9.80 18.55 3.87
C CYS A 216 10.98 19.41 3.42
N LEU A 217 11.35 19.33 2.15
CA LEU A 217 12.41 20.14 1.55
C LEU A 217 12.12 21.64 1.63
N ALA A 218 10.85 22.05 1.70
CA ALA A 218 10.44 23.44 1.89
C ALA A 218 10.58 23.95 3.34
N LEU A 219 10.75 23.07 4.34
CA LEU A 219 10.97 23.45 5.73
C LEU A 219 12.31 24.17 5.97
N GLU A 220 12.42 24.85 7.11
CA GLU A 220 13.73 25.29 7.58
C GLU A 220 14.61 24.06 7.86
N ALA A 221 15.87 24.09 7.42
CA ALA A 221 16.82 22.96 7.50
C ALA A 221 17.03 22.35 8.91
N SER A 222 16.56 23.01 9.98
CA SER A 222 16.56 22.45 11.34
C SER A 222 15.39 21.51 11.65
N TYR A 223 14.36 21.49 10.79
CA TYR A 223 13.17 20.64 10.94
C TYR A 223 13.11 19.51 9.91
N GLN A 224 14.01 19.50 8.92
CA GLN A 224 14.07 18.48 7.88
C GLN A 224 14.54 17.11 8.40
N ASP A 225 15.23 17.06 9.54
CA ASP A 225 15.70 15.82 10.19
C ASP A 225 14.92 15.69 11.51
N SER A 226 13.64 15.35 11.36
CA SER A 226 12.64 15.32 12.43
C SER A 226 12.81 14.12 13.35
N ASN A 227 13.28 12.98 12.81
CA ASN A 227 13.60 11.78 13.56
C ASN A 227 15.05 11.79 14.14
N GLY A 228 15.90 12.70 13.65
CA GLY A 228 17.25 12.93 14.19
C GLY A 228 18.29 11.89 13.79
N ASP A 229 18.04 11.13 12.71
CA ASP A 229 18.96 10.11 12.19
C ASP A 229 20.13 10.70 11.37
N GLY A 230 20.05 12.01 11.07
CA GLY A 230 21.09 12.76 10.37
C GLY A 230 20.92 12.82 8.86
N THR A 231 19.82 12.30 8.32
CA THR A 231 19.46 12.38 6.90
C THR A 231 18.23 13.28 6.73
N PRO A 232 18.41 14.55 6.30
CA PRO A 232 17.28 15.46 6.12
C PRO A 232 16.32 14.96 5.03
N CYS A 233 15.01 14.97 5.34
CA CYS A 233 13.93 14.47 4.49
C CYS A 233 14.19 13.03 4.05
N GLY A 234 14.59 12.20 5.02
CA GLY A 234 14.75 10.76 4.86
C GLY A 234 13.50 9.99 5.28
N PRO A 235 13.51 8.65 5.16
CA PRO A 235 12.40 7.80 5.57
C PRO A 235 12.00 8.00 7.03
N GLY A 236 10.70 8.14 7.30
CA GLY A 236 10.16 8.42 8.62
C GLY A 236 10.48 9.82 9.16
N ASP A 237 10.94 10.74 8.32
CA ASP A 237 10.81 12.17 8.60
C ASP A 237 9.42 12.67 8.20
N LEU A 238 8.92 13.69 8.91
CA LEU A 238 7.69 14.37 8.51
C LEU A 238 7.82 14.95 7.10
N GLY A 239 6.84 14.76 6.24
CA GLY A 239 6.83 15.23 4.84
C GLY A 239 7.53 14.30 3.84
N VAL A 240 7.63 13.00 4.12
CA VAL A 240 8.33 12.06 3.22
C VAL A 240 7.50 10.82 2.92
N ASP A 241 6.78 10.31 3.92
CA ASP A 241 5.92 9.14 3.81
C ASP A 241 4.50 9.44 4.30
N GLU A 242 4.02 10.63 3.95
CA GLU A 242 2.66 11.11 4.24
C GLU A 242 1.70 10.97 3.06
N ASP A 243 0.41 11.19 3.31
CA ASP A 243 -0.64 11.28 2.30
C ASP A 243 -0.63 10.25 1.14
N TYR A 244 -0.22 9.01 1.43
CA TYR A 244 -0.27 7.90 0.49
C TYR A 244 -1.71 7.59 0.04
N SER A 245 -1.84 7.08 -1.19
CA SER A 245 -3.18 6.83 -1.74
C SER A 245 -3.88 5.63 -1.09
N GLU A 246 -4.90 5.88 -0.26
CA GLU A 246 -5.74 4.80 0.29
C GLU A 246 -6.47 4.02 -0.82
N GLN A 247 -6.76 4.70 -1.94
CA GLN A 247 -7.33 4.04 -3.12
C GLN A 247 -6.38 3.01 -3.71
N TRP A 248 -5.08 3.29 -3.71
CA TRP A 248 -4.08 2.32 -4.17
C TRP A 248 -4.04 1.10 -3.25
N ILE A 249 -4.09 1.29 -1.92
CA ILE A 249 -4.16 0.19 -0.94
C ILE A 249 -5.41 -0.66 -1.18
N VAL A 250 -6.58 -0.03 -1.35
CA VAL A 250 -7.82 -0.76 -1.64
C VAL A 250 -7.74 -1.51 -2.96
N ASP A 251 -7.22 -0.87 -4.02
CA ASP A 251 -7.02 -1.49 -5.35
C ASP A 251 -6.09 -2.71 -5.27
N LEU A 252 -5.05 -2.64 -4.42
CA LEU A 252 -4.11 -3.74 -4.17
C LEU A 252 -4.83 -4.93 -3.53
N LEU A 253 -5.65 -4.69 -2.51
CA LEU A 253 -6.42 -5.71 -1.80
C LEU A 253 -7.56 -6.33 -2.63
N GLU A 254 -7.96 -5.71 -3.74
CA GLU A 254 -8.90 -6.33 -4.68
C GLU A 254 -8.28 -7.52 -5.43
N ASN A 255 -6.95 -7.56 -5.54
CA ASN A 255 -6.22 -8.50 -6.39
C ASN A 255 -5.11 -9.23 -5.62
N ARG A 256 -5.13 -9.22 -4.29
CA ARG A 256 -4.13 -9.87 -3.43
C ARG A 256 -4.80 -10.53 -2.23
N GLU A 257 -4.14 -11.54 -1.69
CA GLU A 257 -4.49 -12.12 -0.40
C GLU A 257 -3.30 -11.98 0.54
N LEU A 258 -3.48 -11.20 1.60
CA LEU A 258 -2.44 -10.98 2.60
C LEU A 258 -2.69 -11.87 3.81
N TYR A 259 -1.68 -12.65 4.16
CA TYR A 259 -1.61 -13.42 5.39
C TYR A 259 -0.64 -12.71 6.31
N ILE A 260 -1.14 -12.07 7.36
CA ILE A 260 -0.33 -11.27 8.28
C ILE A 260 -0.32 -11.95 9.65
N VAL A 261 0.87 -12.36 10.09
CA VAL A 261 1.15 -13.04 11.37
C VAL A 261 2.02 -12.09 12.23
N PRO A 262 1.44 -11.16 13.01
CA PRO A 262 2.25 -10.20 13.75
C PRO A 262 3.14 -10.82 14.83
N MET A 263 2.72 -11.97 15.39
CA MET A 263 3.42 -12.62 16.50
C MET A 263 3.48 -14.13 16.31
N LEU A 264 4.58 -14.62 15.72
CA LEU A 264 4.83 -16.05 15.57
C LEU A 264 5.21 -16.70 16.92
N ASN A 265 6.26 -16.23 17.58
CA ASN A 265 6.79 -16.78 18.84
C ASN A 265 6.08 -16.20 20.07
N VAL A 266 4.80 -16.51 20.21
CA VAL A 266 3.96 -16.02 21.32
C VAL A 266 4.56 -16.34 22.68
N ASP A 267 4.97 -17.60 22.86
CA ASP A 267 5.49 -18.07 24.13
C ASP A 267 6.78 -17.35 24.54
N GLY A 268 7.73 -17.27 23.61
CA GLY A 268 8.98 -16.55 23.83
C GLY A 268 8.74 -15.07 24.09
N ASN A 269 7.85 -14.41 23.34
CA ASN A 269 7.54 -12.99 23.52
C ASN A 269 6.95 -12.71 24.91
N ILE A 270 5.99 -13.51 25.37
CA ILE A 270 5.44 -13.38 26.73
C ILE A 270 6.55 -13.53 27.78
N TYR A 271 7.39 -14.56 27.66
CA TYR A 271 8.47 -14.80 28.61
C TYR A 271 9.52 -13.68 28.61
N ASP A 272 9.91 -13.18 27.45
CA ASP A 272 10.83 -12.06 27.34
C ASP A 272 10.27 -10.82 28.05
N ARG A 273 9.01 -10.47 27.77
CA ARG A 273 8.35 -9.28 28.29
C ARG A 273 8.04 -9.33 29.77
N GLU A 274 7.69 -10.50 30.30
CA GLU A 274 7.17 -10.62 31.66
C GLU A 274 8.21 -11.13 32.66
N VAL A 275 9.20 -11.90 32.20
CA VAL A 275 10.13 -12.63 33.06
C VAL A 275 11.59 -12.25 32.79
N PHE A 276 12.05 -12.40 31.55
CA PHE A 276 13.48 -12.26 31.23
C PHE A 276 13.92 -10.79 31.19
N CYS A 277 13.19 -9.94 30.47
CA CYS A 277 13.40 -8.51 30.43
C CYS A 277 12.12 -7.68 30.59
N PRO A 278 11.62 -7.55 31.84
CA PRO A 278 10.45 -6.74 32.12
C PRO A 278 10.69 -5.24 31.93
N ALA A 279 9.60 -4.53 31.63
CA ALA A 279 9.59 -3.10 31.39
C ALA A 279 10.16 -2.26 32.56
N PRO A 280 10.85 -1.12 32.28
CA PRO A 280 11.15 -0.57 30.96
C PRO A 280 12.37 -1.24 30.31
N ALA A 281 12.12 -2.06 29.28
CA ALA A 281 13.15 -2.91 28.64
C ALA A 281 14.21 -2.10 27.87
N TRP A 282 13.83 -0.95 27.33
CA TRP A 282 14.74 -0.02 26.67
C TRP A 282 15.82 0.53 27.63
N GLU A 283 15.57 0.60 28.94
CA GLU A 283 16.59 0.98 29.94
C GLU A 283 17.39 -0.23 30.42
N SER A 284 16.72 -1.36 30.67
CA SER A 284 17.30 -2.51 31.35
C SER A 284 18.05 -3.47 30.43
N CYS A 285 17.59 -3.65 29.19
CA CYS A 285 18.13 -4.60 28.22
C CYS A 285 17.96 -4.17 26.74
N PRO A 286 18.27 -2.94 26.33
CA PRO A 286 17.98 -2.45 24.96
C PRO A 286 18.51 -3.36 23.83
N SER A 287 19.66 -4.00 24.04
CA SER A 287 20.28 -4.96 23.10
C SER A 287 20.36 -6.39 23.67
N GLY A 288 19.59 -6.70 24.71
CA GLY A 288 19.46 -8.04 25.29
C GLY A 288 18.04 -8.60 25.14
N GLY A 289 17.74 -9.71 25.81
CA GLY A 289 16.42 -10.33 25.80
C GLY A 289 16.48 -11.82 25.43
N TRP A 290 15.39 -12.52 25.72
CA TRP A 290 15.15 -13.91 25.32
C TRP A 290 14.94 -13.99 23.80
N ARG A 291 15.49 -15.02 23.15
CA ARG A 291 15.48 -15.14 21.69
C ARG A 291 14.55 -16.24 21.19
N LYS A 292 14.67 -17.43 21.75
CA LYS A 292 14.10 -18.68 21.22
C LYS A 292 12.62 -18.85 21.58
N ASN A 293 12.00 -19.94 21.15
CA ASN A 293 10.73 -20.37 21.77
C ASN A 293 10.99 -20.95 23.19
N LEU A 294 10.01 -21.62 23.78
CA LEU A 294 10.11 -22.18 25.14
C LEU A 294 10.01 -23.71 25.19
N ARG A 295 10.52 -24.40 24.17
CA ARG A 295 10.66 -25.86 24.20
C ARG A 295 11.55 -26.30 25.38
N ASP A 296 11.05 -27.19 26.24
CA ASP A 296 11.89 -27.85 27.25
C ASP A 296 12.85 -28.85 26.57
N ASN A 297 14.15 -28.58 26.70
CA ASN A 297 15.21 -29.42 26.14
C ASN A 297 15.93 -30.25 27.22
N THR A 298 15.50 -30.16 28.48
CA THR A 298 16.15 -30.86 29.58
C THR A 298 15.82 -32.36 29.59
N PHE A 299 16.70 -33.16 30.17
CA PHE A 299 16.51 -34.61 30.30
C PHE A 299 15.34 -34.97 31.26
N THR A 300 14.81 -34.00 32.02
CA THR A 300 13.71 -34.17 32.98
C THR A 300 12.32 -34.12 32.34
N GLY A 301 12.17 -33.45 31.18
CA GLY A 301 10.95 -33.43 30.37
C GLY A 301 10.49 -34.78 29.82
N VAL A 302 11.36 -35.80 29.79
CA VAL A 302 11.01 -37.17 29.39
C VAL A 302 10.39 -37.97 30.54
N THR A 303 9.51 -37.36 31.33
CA THR A 303 8.76 -38.07 32.38
C THR A 303 7.27 -38.18 32.04
N PRO A 304 6.59 -39.31 32.31
CA PRO A 304 5.16 -39.49 32.01
C PRO A 304 4.19 -38.60 32.82
N LEU A 305 4.70 -37.65 33.60
CA LEU A 305 3.95 -36.76 34.48
C LEU A 305 4.47 -35.35 34.23
N PRO A 306 3.59 -34.36 33.97
CA PRO A 306 4.03 -32.98 33.78
C PRO A 306 4.76 -32.48 35.04
N ASP A 307 5.98 -31.97 34.87
CA ASP A 307 6.72 -31.32 35.95
C ASP A 307 6.16 -29.91 36.17
N LEU A 308 5.15 -29.83 37.04
CA LEU A 308 4.47 -28.58 37.38
C LEU A 308 5.35 -27.58 38.17
N GLN A 309 6.66 -27.82 38.30
CA GLN A 309 7.62 -26.98 39.01
C GLN A 309 8.85 -26.60 38.15
N GLU A 310 8.86 -26.95 36.87
CA GLU A 310 9.99 -26.65 35.98
C GLU A 310 10.03 -25.15 35.63
N GLU A 311 11.14 -24.50 35.98
CA GLU A 311 11.48 -23.14 35.58
C GLU A 311 12.24 -23.23 34.25
N VAL A 312 12.05 -22.25 33.35
CA VAL A 312 12.76 -22.19 32.06
C VAL A 312 14.27 -22.19 32.31
N ASP A 313 14.99 -23.16 31.73
CA ASP A 313 16.44 -23.23 31.76
C ASP A 313 17.03 -22.37 30.64
N GLU A 314 17.43 -21.15 30.98
CA GLU A 314 18.00 -20.20 30.02
C GLU A 314 19.23 -20.75 29.28
N ASP A 315 19.95 -21.70 29.88
CA ASP A 315 21.14 -22.31 29.28
C ASP A 315 20.80 -23.39 28.24
N CYS A 316 19.56 -23.90 28.20
CA CYS A 316 19.20 -25.03 27.33
C CYS A 316 17.87 -24.94 26.58
N ASP A 317 16.84 -24.40 27.22
CA ASP A 317 15.48 -24.41 26.67
C ASP A 317 15.34 -23.50 25.46
N GLY A 318 14.37 -23.84 24.62
CA GLY A 318 14.02 -23.14 23.41
C GLY A 318 14.83 -23.57 22.20
N VAL A 319 14.20 -23.44 21.05
CA VAL A 319 14.74 -23.58 19.70
C VAL A 319 14.70 -22.22 19.02
N ASP A 320 15.76 -21.88 18.28
CA ASP A 320 15.77 -20.73 17.40
C ASP A 320 14.90 -21.04 16.18
N LEU A 321 13.72 -20.43 16.12
CA LEU A 321 12.75 -20.65 15.05
C LEU A 321 13.34 -20.32 13.68
N ASN A 322 14.23 -19.32 13.59
CA ASN A 322 14.88 -18.94 12.32
C ASN A 322 16.14 -19.77 12.03
N ARG A 323 16.30 -20.92 12.69
CA ARG A 323 17.26 -22.00 12.36
C ARG A 323 16.57 -23.35 12.21
N ASN A 324 15.23 -23.35 12.27
CA ASN A 324 14.42 -24.55 12.34
C ASN A 324 13.59 -24.78 11.07
N TYR A 325 13.91 -24.18 9.93
CA TYR A 325 13.31 -24.55 8.64
C TYR A 325 14.15 -25.63 7.96
N GLN A 326 13.53 -26.44 7.08
CA GLN A 326 14.13 -27.67 6.55
C GLN A 326 15.22 -27.44 5.49
N PHE A 327 15.17 -26.33 4.76
CA PHE A 327 16.10 -26.08 3.66
C PHE A 327 17.52 -25.89 4.17
N GLU A 328 18.43 -26.76 3.73
CA GLU A 328 19.84 -26.79 4.14
C GLU A 328 20.01 -26.85 5.68
N TRP A 329 19.03 -27.41 6.38
CA TRP A 329 19.00 -27.45 7.85
C TRP A 329 20.23 -28.14 8.43
N GLY A 330 20.82 -27.52 9.46
CA GLY A 330 21.95 -28.09 10.18
C GLY A 330 23.24 -28.20 9.34
N ALA A 331 23.28 -27.63 8.13
CA ALA A 331 24.50 -27.57 7.32
C ALA A 331 25.65 -26.94 8.13
N PRO A 332 26.87 -27.51 8.09
CA PRO A 332 27.98 -27.09 8.94
C PRO A 332 28.55 -25.75 8.47
N LEU A 333 27.93 -24.67 8.94
CA LEU A 333 28.37 -23.30 8.74
C LEU A 333 29.16 -22.87 9.98
N GLY A 334 30.42 -22.50 9.80
CA GLY A 334 31.34 -22.26 10.91
C GLY A 334 30.81 -21.29 11.99
N ALA A 335 31.27 -21.49 13.23
CA ALA A 335 31.17 -20.64 14.42
C ALA A 335 29.79 -20.24 14.97
N THR A 336 28.69 -20.28 14.21
CA THR A 336 27.38 -19.86 14.72
C THR A 336 26.53 -21.03 15.23
N GLY A 337 26.36 -22.12 14.49
CA GLY A 337 25.58 -23.29 14.95
C GLY A 337 26.34 -24.21 15.92
N PRO A 338 25.62 -25.08 16.69
CA PRO A 338 26.28 -26.10 17.50
C PRO A 338 27.13 -27.02 16.62
N LEU A 339 28.33 -27.40 17.09
CA LEU A 339 29.26 -28.29 16.35
C LEU A 339 28.66 -29.65 15.99
N ILE A 340 27.60 -30.04 16.71
CA ILE A 340 26.79 -31.22 16.44
C ILE A 340 25.35 -30.70 16.34
N PRO A 341 24.72 -30.73 15.14
CA PRO A 341 23.31 -30.41 14.97
C PRO A 341 22.44 -31.21 15.94
N GLY A 342 21.37 -30.61 16.48
CA GLY A 342 20.46 -31.34 17.35
C GLY A 342 20.87 -31.46 18.82
N THR A 343 22.03 -30.94 19.25
CA THR A 343 22.42 -30.95 20.67
C THR A 343 22.33 -29.57 21.32
N CYS A 344 21.53 -29.46 22.38
CA CYS A 344 21.69 -28.44 23.40
C CYS A 344 22.92 -28.80 24.27
N SER A 345 23.92 -27.91 24.35
CA SER A 345 25.05 -28.05 25.27
C SER A 345 24.83 -27.14 26.48
N PRO A 346 24.62 -27.68 27.69
CA PRO A 346 24.50 -26.87 28.90
C PRO A 346 25.76 -26.03 29.10
N ALA A 347 25.60 -24.77 29.49
CA ALA A 347 26.68 -23.84 29.83
C ALA A 347 27.41 -24.21 31.14
N GLU A 348 27.75 -25.48 31.35
CA GLU A 348 28.71 -25.91 32.38
C GLU A 348 30.14 -25.57 31.94
N GLY A 349 30.40 -24.26 31.86
CA GLY A 349 31.67 -23.63 31.58
C GLY A 349 31.76 -23.12 30.16
N GLU A 350 31.87 -21.80 30.01
CA GLU A 350 32.34 -20.99 28.88
C GLU A 350 33.71 -21.49 28.29
N LEU A 351 33.78 -22.76 27.92
CA LEU A 351 35.02 -23.48 27.57
C LEU A 351 34.96 -24.09 26.17
N ASP A 352 33.81 -24.12 25.50
CA ASP A 352 33.72 -24.60 24.11
C ASP A 352 33.21 -23.58 23.08
N GLY A 353 32.59 -22.47 23.52
CA GLY A 353 32.12 -21.42 22.61
C GLY A 353 30.87 -21.77 21.79
N SER A 354 30.09 -22.77 22.19
CA SER A 354 28.77 -23.05 21.59
C SER A 354 27.75 -21.97 22.01
N ASN A 355 27.19 -21.26 21.03
CA ASN A 355 26.16 -20.26 21.22
C ASN A 355 24.79 -20.96 21.23
N ASN A 356 24.15 -21.13 22.40
CA ASN A 356 22.86 -21.82 22.50
C ASN A 356 21.66 -20.98 22.02
N ASP A 357 21.85 -19.69 21.75
CA ASP A 357 20.83 -18.79 21.21
C ASP A 357 20.38 -19.16 19.80
N VAL A 358 21.15 -20.00 19.10
CA VAL A 358 20.90 -20.42 17.72
C VAL A 358 20.73 -21.94 17.60
N TYR A 359 20.25 -22.59 18.66
CA TYR A 359 19.93 -24.02 18.64
C TYR A 359 18.86 -24.31 17.58
N ASN A 360 19.19 -25.17 16.61
CA ASN A 360 18.41 -25.44 15.41
C ASN A 360 17.27 -26.45 15.60
N GLY A 361 17.07 -26.96 16.81
CA GLY A 361 16.08 -27.99 17.13
C GLY A 361 16.63 -29.41 17.01
N PRO A 362 15.85 -30.42 17.41
CA PRO A 362 16.26 -31.83 17.36
C PRO A 362 16.44 -32.34 15.93
N VAL A 363 17.26 -33.39 15.79
CA VAL A 363 17.32 -34.19 14.55
C VAL A 363 16.05 -35.01 14.38
N ASP A 364 15.67 -35.26 13.13
CA ASP A 364 14.64 -36.24 12.78
C ASP A 364 15.26 -37.64 12.67
N ASP A 365 14.56 -38.68 13.11
CA ASP A 365 15.02 -40.08 13.02
C ASP A 365 13.97 -40.99 12.38
N ARG A 366 13.02 -40.38 11.66
CA ARG A 366 11.99 -41.06 10.90
C ARG A 366 12.53 -41.52 9.55
N ASP A 367 12.18 -42.76 9.22
CA ASP A 367 12.35 -43.42 7.92
C ASP A 367 11.01 -43.26 7.20
N ASN A 368 10.92 -42.24 6.34
CA ASN A 368 9.69 -41.79 5.69
C ASN A 368 9.35 -42.61 4.45
N ASP A 369 10.35 -43.19 3.79
CA ASP A 369 10.18 -43.94 2.54
C ASP A 369 10.19 -45.48 2.76
N GLY A 370 10.62 -45.94 3.93
CA GLY A 370 10.60 -47.32 4.38
C GLY A 370 11.76 -48.18 3.89
N ASP A 371 12.85 -47.58 3.42
CA ASP A 371 14.02 -48.28 2.91
C ASP A 371 14.97 -48.78 4.03
N GLY A 372 14.80 -48.25 5.25
CA GLY A 372 15.54 -48.57 6.47
C GLY A 372 16.78 -47.72 6.71
N GLN A 373 16.97 -46.66 5.94
CA GLN A 373 17.91 -45.57 6.16
C GLN A 373 17.18 -44.39 6.81
N ILE A 374 17.94 -43.37 7.23
CA ILE A 374 17.45 -42.15 7.89
C ILE A 374 18.47 -41.04 7.61
N ASN A 375 18.04 -39.78 7.55
CA ASN A 375 18.92 -38.61 7.35
C ASN A 375 19.65 -38.64 6.00
N GLU A 376 18.89 -38.83 4.92
CA GLU A 376 19.45 -39.04 3.58
C GLU A 376 19.61 -37.72 2.83
N ASP A 377 18.50 -37.02 2.56
CA ASP A 377 18.49 -35.85 1.68
C ASP A 377 17.88 -34.59 2.34
N HIS A 378 18.39 -33.42 1.94
CA HIS A 378 17.76 -32.13 2.28
C HIS A 378 16.60 -31.84 1.33
N VAL A 379 15.72 -30.89 1.69
CA VAL A 379 14.60 -30.46 0.82
C VAL A 379 15.07 -29.46 -0.25
N ASP A 380 15.96 -29.87 -1.15
CA ASP A 380 16.60 -29.00 -2.14
C ASP A 380 16.55 -29.53 -3.59
N GLY A 381 15.84 -30.63 -3.80
CA GLY A 381 15.67 -31.33 -5.07
C GLY A 381 16.92 -32.10 -5.52
N LYS A 382 17.89 -32.34 -4.63
CA LYS A 382 19.08 -33.14 -4.90
C LYS A 382 18.99 -34.51 -4.24
N ASP A 383 19.61 -35.46 -4.92
CA ASP A 383 19.82 -36.85 -4.48
C ASP A 383 21.26 -36.92 -3.94
N ASP A 384 21.43 -36.62 -2.65
CA ASP A 384 22.73 -36.40 -2.02
C ASP A 384 23.44 -37.74 -1.73
N ASP A 385 22.68 -38.81 -1.55
CA ASP A 385 23.17 -40.15 -1.26
C ASP A 385 23.26 -41.08 -2.51
N ALA A 386 22.65 -40.66 -3.62
CA ALA A 386 22.62 -41.29 -4.94
C ALA A 386 21.80 -42.59 -5.02
N ASP A 387 20.75 -42.75 -4.22
CA ASP A 387 19.85 -43.89 -4.24
C ASP A 387 18.74 -43.79 -5.33
N GLY A 388 18.52 -42.58 -5.84
CA GLY A 388 17.59 -42.25 -6.91
C GLY A 388 16.20 -41.78 -6.45
N VAL A 389 16.02 -41.54 -5.16
CA VAL A 389 14.96 -40.72 -4.56
C VAL A 389 15.58 -39.33 -4.29
N THR A 390 14.75 -38.34 -3.95
CA THR A 390 15.18 -36.96 -3.67
C THR A 390 14.28 -36.42 -2.56
N ASP A 391 14.84 -35.63 -1.65
CA ASP A 391 14.13 -34.94 -0.57
C ASP A 391 13.47 -35.88 0.47
N GLU A 392 14.01 -37.09 0.67
CA GLU A 392 13.59 -38.03 1.70
C GLU A 392 14.39 -37.95 3.00
N ASP A 393 13.74 -38.38 4.09
CA ASP A 393 14.37 -38.61 5.39
C ASP A 393 15.24 -37.44 5.89
N TRP A 394 14.76 -36.21 5.74
CA TRP A 394 15.52 -35.01 6.08
C TRP A 394 16.08 -35.02 7.51
N TRP A 395 17.23 -34.37 7.69
CA TRP A 395 17.98 -34.44 8.95
C TRP A 395 17.32 -33.72 10.14
N GLY A 396 16.41 -32.79 9.86
CA GLY A 396 15.70 -31.98 10.85
C GLY A 396 14.98 -30.79 10.22
N GLY A 397 14.58 -29.83 11.05
CA GLY A 397 13.74 -28.71 10.64
C GLY A 397 12.24 -28.99 10.82
N ASN A 398 11.48 -27.92 10.92
CA ASN A 398 10.06 -27.84 11.25
C ASN A 398 9.67 -28.73 12.43
N SER A 399 10.46 -28.69 13.51
CA SER A 399 10.21 -29.48 14.72
C SER A 399 9.29 -28.77 15.71
N GLU A 400 9.23 -27.45 15.64
CA GLU A 400 8.52 -26.58 16.58
C GLU A 400 7.09 -26.31 16.10
N PRO A 401 6.10 -26.15 17.02
CA PRO A 401 4.73 -25.85 16.63
C PRO A 401 4.63 -24.56 15.81
N GLU A 402 5.48 -23.58 16.10
CA GLU A 402 5.53 -22.30 15.38
C GLU A 402 6.05 -22.46 13.94
N THR A 403 7.14 -23.20 13.72
CA THR A 403 7.66 -23.44 12.36
C THR A 403 6.78 -24.41 11.57
N LYS A 404 6.14 -25.39 12.23
CA LYS A 404 5.11 -26.23 11.62
C LYS A 404 3.88 -25.44 11.19
N PHE A 405 3.48 -24.43 11.95
CA PHE A 405 2.41 -23.53 11.57
C PHE A 405 2.75 -22.83 10.24
N ILE A 406 3.94 -22.25 10.11
CA ILE A 406 4.38 -21.63 8.85
C ILE A 406 4.49 -22.64 7.71
N GLN A 407 5.05 -23.83 7.99
CA GLN A 407 5.19 -24.90 7.01
C GLN A 407 3.83 -25.30 6.44
N ASP A 408 2.91 -25.68 7.31
CA ASP A 408 1.59 -26.15 6.91
C ASP A 408 0.76 -25.02 6.31
N LEU A 409 0.87 -23.77 6.79
CA LEU A 409 0.22 -22.62 6.17
C LEU A 409 0.70 -22.42 4.73
N THR A 410 2.00 -22.57 4.48
CA THR A 410 2.61 -22.41 3.14
C THR A 410 2.24 -23.56 2.21
N GLU A 411 2.37 -24.81 2.66
CA GLU A 411 2.17 -25.99 1.83
C GLU A 411 0.69 -26.34 1.61
N MET A 412 -0.20 -25.90 2.50
CA MET A 412 -1.65 -26.15 2.37
C MET A 412 -2.39 -24.99 1.73
N ASN A 413 -1.70 -23.88 1.45
CA ASN A 413 -2.23 -22.76 0.70
C ASN A 413 -1.97 -22.97 -0.80
N ASP A 414 -2.91 -23.70 -1.43
CA ASP A 414 -2.87 -24.17 -2.82
C ASP A 414 -4.26 -23.95 -3.46
N ASP A 415 -4.53 -22.68 -3.78
CA ASP A 415 -5.82 -22.25 -4.33
C ASP A 415 -6.07 -22.84 -5.73
N THR A 416 -5.01 -23.02 -6.52
CA THR A 416 -5.12 -23.58 -7.87
C THR A 416 -5.17 -25.12 -7.91
N GLY A 417 -4.86 -25.77 -6.79
CA GLY A 417 -4.84 -27.22 -6.64
C GLY A 417 -3.71 -27.90 -7.42
N ASP A 418 -2.62 -27.18 -7.70
CA ASP A 418 -1.49 -27.67 -8.49
C ASP A 418 -0.37 -28.28 -7.63
N GLY A 419 -0.49 -28.18 -6.31
CA GLY A 419 0.42 -28.72 -5.30
C GLY A 419 1.61 -27.81 -4.98
N ALA A 420 1.66 -26.59 -5.50
CA ALA A 420 2.64 -25.57 -5.14
C ALA A 420 2.04 -24.55 -4.17
N SER A 421 2.91 -23.87 -3.42
CA SER A 421 2.52 -22.75 -2.56
C SER A 421 2.10 -21.55 -3.43
N GLU A 422 1.00 -20.90 -3.06
CA GLU A 422 0.55 -19.66 -3.73
C GLU A 422 1.24 -18.39 -3.22
N PHE A 423 1.96 -18.46 -2.10
CA PHE A 423 2.81 -17.37 -1.63
C PHE A 423 3.93 -17.07 -2.63
N LYS A 424 3.75 -16.04 -3.46
CA LYS A 424 4.75 -15.63 -4.47
C LYS A 424 5.83 -14.71 -3.90
N SER A 425 5.50 -13.99 -2.85
CA SER A 425 6.43 -13.15 -2.09
C SER A 425 6.15 -13.25 -0.59
N THR A 426 7.21 -13.19 0.20
CA THR A 426 7.13 -13.32 1.67
C THR A 426 8.07 -12.34 2.37
N LEU A 427 7.66 -11.83 3.53
CA LEU A 427 8.43 -10.89 4.33
C LEU A 427 8.47 -11.36 5.78
N THR A 428 9.67 -11.46 6.35
CA THR A 428 9.84 -11.65 7.80
C THR A 428 10.47 -10.42 8.42
N HIS A 429 9.79 -9.86 9.42
CA HIS A 429 10.32 -8.77 10.21
C HIS A 429 11.09 -9.32 11.42
N HIS A 430 12.27 -8.75 11.61
CA HIS A 430 13.20 -8.99 12.70
C HIS A 430 13.63 -7.65 13.29
N SER A 431 14.43 -7.68 14.35
CA SER A 431 15.24 -6.54 14.76
C SER A 431 16.55 -7.05 15.36
N TYR A 432 17.68 -6.37 15.23
CA TYR A 432 17.88 -5.03 14.70
C TYR A 432 19.13 -5.01 13.84
N SER A 433 19.27 -4.00 12.98
CA SER A 433 20.52 -3.55 12.31
C SER A 433 20.26 -2.58 11.15
N GLU A 434 19.00 -2.28 10.83
CA GLU A 434 18.60 -1.46 9.67
C GLU A 434 19.06 -2.10 8.35
N LEU A 435 18.65 -3.36 8.15
CA LEU A 435 19.04 -4.17 6.98
C LEU A 435 17.81 -4.72 6.25
N ILE A 436 17.92 -4.80 4.93
CA ILE A 436 17.07 -5.65 4.09
C ILE A 436 17.93 -6.79 3.58
N LEU A 437 17.57 -8.02 3.96
CA LEU A 437 18.33 -9.22 3.61
C LEU A 437 17.54 -10.09 2.63
N TRP A 438 18.26 -10.67 1.67
CA TRP A 438 17.72 -11.65 0.71
C TRP A 438 18.60 -12.92 0.67
N PRO A 439 18.04 -14.07 0.19
CA PRO A 439 18.74 -15.35 0.13
C PRO A 439 20.05 -15.35 -0.70
N TRP A 440 21.06 -16.12 -0.37
CA TRP A 440 21.05 -17.20 0.60
C TRP A 440 21.69 -16.79 1.92
N GLY A 441 21.17 -17.33 3.02
CA GLY A 441 21.83 -17.37 4.31
C GLY A 441 22.86 -18.50 4.40
N HIS A 442 22.55 -19.68 3.85
CA HIS A 442 23.31 -20.89 4.11
C HIS A 442 24.66 -20.96 3.41
N CYS A 443 24.90 -20.16 2.36
CA CYS A 443 26.19 -20.20 1.69
C CYS A 443 26.72 -18.84 1.29
N THR A 444 27.99 -18.61 1.62
CA THR A 444 28.74 -17.38 1.35
C THR A 444 29.24 -17.37 -0.08
N ASP A 445 29.16 -16.21 -0.74
CA ASP A 445 29.57 -15.99 -2.14
C ASP A 445 28.82 -16.86 -3.16
N CYS A 446 27.60 -17.32 -2.81
CA CYS A 446 26.71 -18.04 -3.70
C CYS A 446 25.70 -17.11 -4.37
N GLU A 447 25.42 -17.35 -5.64
CA GLU A 447 24.34 -16.68 -6.35
C GLU A 447 23.13 -17.62 -6.45
N SER A 448 21.95 -17.09 -6.15
CA SER A 448 20.67 -17.74 -6.45
C SER A 448 20.37 -17.67 -7.96
N PRO A 449 19.48 -18.53 -8.49
CA PRO A 449 19.05 -18.43 -9.89
C PRO A 449 18.53 -17.04 -10.29
N ASP A 450 17.86 -16.36 -9.36
CA ASP A 450 17.25 -15.04 -9.56
C ASP A 450 17.98 -13.94 -8.74
N HIS A 451 19.30 -14.07 -8.61
CA HIS A 451 20.15 -13.19 -7.77
C HIS A 451 19.97 -11.70 -8.05
N ALA A 452 20.02 -11.29 -9.33
CA ALA A 452 19.88 -9.89 -9.71
C ALA A 452 18.47 -9.35 -9.43
N GLN A 453 17.45 -10.19 -9.55
CA GLN A 453 16.06 -9.83 -9.29
C GLN A 453 15.81 -9.68 -7.79
N LEU A 454 16.36 -10.61 -6.98
CA LEU A 454 16.30 -10.53 -5.53
C LEU A 454 17.00 -9.27 -5.01
N GLU A 455 18.22 -9.00 -5.50
CA GLU A 455 18.98 -7.80 -5.16
C GLU A 455 18.23 -6.52 -5.55
N TYR A 456 17.60 -6.49 -6.73
CA TYR A 456 16.82 -5.34 -7.20
C TYR A 456 15.66 -5.01 -6.26
N HIS A 457 14.77 -5.96 -5.97
CA HIS A 457 13.64 -5.67 -5.08
C HIS A 457 14.10 -5.38 -3.65
N GLY A 458 15.17 -6.03 -3.17
CA GLY A 458 15.81 -5.70 -1.90
C GLY A 458 16.33 -4.25 -1.89
N GLN A 459 16.82 -3.75 -3.03
CA GLN A 459 17.27 -2.37 -3.15
C GLN A 459 16.09 -1.39 -3.11
N GLN A 460 14.95 -1.69 -3.73
CA GLN A 460 13.78 -0.82 -3.65
C GLN A 460 13.27 -0.67 -2.21
N MET A 461 13.21 -1.78 -1.46
CA MET A 461 12.88 -1.72 -0.02
C MET A 461 13.94 -0.97 0.80
N ALA A 462 15.22 -1.12 0.45
CA ALA A 462 16.30 -0.38 1.07
C ALA A 462 16.25 1.12 0.75
N ASP A 463 15.82 1.51 -0.44
CA ASP A 463 15.65 2.92 -0.82
C ASP A 463 14.50 3.54 -0.04
N MET A 464 13.38 2.82 0.12
CA MET A 464 12.22 3.23 0.94
C MET A 464 12.55 3.45 2.42
N THR A 465 13.52 2.70 2.96
CA THR A 465 13.82 2.68 4.40
C THR A 465 15.19 3.24 4.76
N GLN A 466 16.04 3.52 3.77
CA GLN A 466 17.48 3.77 3.91
C GLN A 466 18.27 2.66 4.62
N TYR A 467 17.70 1.45 4.67
CA TYR A 467 18.39 0.29 5.24
C TYR A 467 19.45 -0.24 4.28
N ALA A 468 20.44 -0.96 4.79
CA ALA A 468 21.44 -1.56 3.91
C ALA A 468 20.89 -2.85 3.27
N ASN A 469 20.91 -2.91 1.94
CA ASN A 469 20.57 -4.12 1.18
C ASN A 469 21.78 -5.08 1.12
N LEU A 470 21.63 -6.30 1.65
CA LEU A 470 22.71 -7.28 1.70
C LEU A 470 22.18 -8.70 1.44
N GLN A 471 23.00 -9.55 0.83
CA GLN A 471 22.74 -10.98 0.93
C GLN A 471 22.88 -11.44 2.39
N SER A 472 21.96 -12.26 2.89
CA SER A 472 21.93 -12.71 4.29
C SER A 472 23.30 -13.26 4.76
N SER A 473 23.92 -14.12 3.95
CA SER A 473 25.24 -14.70 4.25
C SER A 473 26.40 -13.70 4.34
N SER A 474 26.24 -12.46 3.85
CA SER A 474 27.25 -11.39 3.96
C SER A 474 27.34 -10.82 5.37
N LEU A 475 26.27 -10.94 6.17
CA LEU A 475 26.29 -10.58 7.58
C LEU A 475 26.98 -11.69 8.40
N TYR A 476 26.41 -12.89 8.34
CA TYR A 476 27.01 -14.15 8.77
C TYR A 476 26.21 -15.33 8.17
N PRO A 477 26.84 -16.50 7.96
CA PRO A 477 26.12 -17.67 7.45
C PRO A 477 25.04 -18.21 8.40
N THR A 478 23.87 -18.54 7.85
CA THR A 478 22.70 -19.09 8.56
C THR A 478 22.11 -20.28 7.81
N SER A 479 21.82 -21.39 8.49
CA SER A 479 21.12 -22.54 7.88
C SER A 479 19.76 -22.75 8.54
N GLY A 480 18.80 -23.24 7.75
CA GLY A 480 17.43 -23.45 8.20
C GLY A 480 16.69 -22.16 8.57
N ASP A 481 16.96 -21.07 7.85
CA ASP A 481 16.21 -19.81 8.02
C ASP A 481 14.96 -19.75 7.12
N PHE A 482 14.04 -18.86 7.48
CA PHE A 482 12.73 -18.71 6.84
C PHE A 482 12.85 -18.38 5.34
N CYS A 483 13.76 -17.48 4.95
CA CYS A 483 13.84 -17.01 3.58
C CYS A 483 14.57 -17.97 2.64
N ASP A 484 15.58 -18.68 3.14
CA ASP A 484 16.21 -19.76 2.40
C ASP A 484 15.18 -20.87 2.10
N TRP A 485 14.29 -21.19 3.05
CA TRP A 485 13.25 -22.18 2.84
C TRP A 485 12.15 -21.72 1.87
N HIS A 486 11.61 -20.52 2.04
CA HIS A 486 10.59 -19.99 1.14
C HIS A 486 11.08 -19.85 -0.31
N TYR A 487 12.30 -19.34 -0.51
CA TYR A 487 12.86 -19.20 -1.85
C TYR A 487 13.33 -20.55 -2.42
N GLY A 488 14.02 -21.37 -1.62
CA GLY A 488 14.62 -22.61 -2.08
C GLY A 488 13.63 -23.75 -2.34
N VAL A 489 12.59 -23.88 -1.51
CA VAL A 489 11.59 -24.94 -1.66
C VAL A 489 10.40 -24.47 -2.50
N HIS A 490 9.93 -23.25 -2.27
CA HIS A 490 8.67 -22.77 -2.84
C HIS A 490 8.83 -21.72 -3.95
N GLY A 491 10.06 -21.26 -4.23
CA GLY A 491 10.29 -20.21 -5.24
C GLY A 491 9.70 -18.85 -4.86
N SER A 492 9.33 -18.64 -3.59
CA SER A 492 8.81 -17.37 -3.10
C SER A 492 9.92 -16.34 -2.96
N TYR A 493 9.70 -15.13 -3.44
CA TYR A 493 10.62 -14.01 -3.23
C TYR A 493 10.56 -13.56 -1.78
N CYS A 494 11.53 -14.00 -0.98
CA CYS A 494 11.57 -13.76 0.45
C CYS A 494 12.58 -12.70 0.87
N TYR A 495 12.19 -11.86 1.83
CA TYR A 495 13.05 -10.85 2.45
C TYR A 495 12.95 -10.85 3.97
N THR A 496 14.08 -10.55 4.61
CA THR A 496 14.18 -10.31 6.05
C THR A 496 14.47 -8.83 6.28
N SER A 497 13.61 -8.14 7.05
CA SER A 497 13.87 -6.77 7.48
C SER A 497 14.37 -6.77 8.93
N GLU A 498 15.56 -6.23 9.20
CA GLU A 498 16.14 -6.08 10.53
C GLU A 498 15.88 -4.66 11.06
N ILE A 499 14.73 -4.47 11.71
CA ILE A 499 14.17 -3.15 12.01
C ILE A 499 14.94 -2.42 13.12
N GLY A 500 15.22 -1.14 12.87
CA GLY A 500 15.78 -0.21 13.84
C GLY A 500 17.15 -0.62 14.39
N THR A 501 17.52 0.01 15.52
CA THR A 501 18.88 -0.04 16.10
C THR A 501 19.01 -0.83 17.41
N ALA A 502 17.92 -1.41 17.92
CA ALA A 502 17.86 -2.13 19.19
C ALA A 502 16.71 -3.15 19.20
N PHE A 503 16.78 -4.16 20.07
CA PHE A 503 15.67 -5.09 20.30
C PHE A 503 14.50 -4.36 21.00
N HIS A 504 14.84 -3.48 21.96
CA HIS A 504 13.88 -2.66 22.70
C HIS A 504 14.16 -1.17 22.46
N GLN A 505 13.47 -0.59 21.48
CA GLN A 505 13.52 0.86 21.18
C GLN A 505 12.91 1.68 22.32
N HIS A 506 13.32 2.95 22.40
CA HIS A 506 12.68 3.92 23.30
C HIS A 506 11.21 4.11 22.90
N GLU A 507 10.34 4.40 23.88
CA GLU A 507 8.89 4.50 23.64
C GLU A 507 8.49 5.67 22.71
N ASP A 508 9.29 6.73 22.71
CA ASP A 508 9.13 7.88 21.80
C ASP A 508 9.55 7.56 20.35
N ASP A 509 10.18 6.40 20.12
CA ASP A 509 10.73 6.04 18.81
C ASP A 509 9.90 4.97 18.06
N ILE A 510 8.94 4.33 18.73
CA ILE A 510 8.25 3.14 18.21
C ILE A 510 7.40 3.46 16.98
N ASP A 511 6.64 4.56 17.05
CA ASP A 511 5.71 5.01 16.01
C ASP A 511 6.44 5.42 14.73
N HIS A 512 7.46 6.27 14.81
CA HIS A 512 8.21 6.70 13.63
C HIS A 512 8.97 5.54 12.99
N ILE A 513 9.54 4.61 13.78
CA ILE A 513 10.19 3.41 13.23
C ILE A 513 9.15 2.52 12.55
N ALA A 514 7.92 2.45 13.08
CA ALA A 514 6.84 1.70 12.46
C ALA A 514 6.38 2.33 11.13
N VAL A 515 6.20 3.65 11.08
CA VAL A 515 5.87 4.42 9.85
C VAL A 515 6.96 4.24 8.80
N ARG A 516 8.23 4.41 9.17
CA ARG A 516 9.41 4.22 8.29
C ARG A 516 9.43 2.87 7.58
N ASN A 517 8.88 1.82 8.19
CA ASN A 517 8.89 0.45 7.64
C ASN A 517 7.55 0.03 7.00
N LEU A 518 6.54 0.90 7.00
CA LEU A 518 5.18 0.60 6.57
C LEU A 518 5.12 0.22 5.08
N GLY A 519 5.88 0.91 4.23
CA GLY A 519 5.95 0.65 2.79
C GLY A 519 6.43 -0.75 2.42
N LEU A 520 7.23 -1.42 3.27
CA LEU A 520 7.80 -2.74 2.99
C LEU A 520 6.71 -3.80 2.74
N GLY A 521 5.68 -3.82 3.60
CA GLY A 521 4.60 -4.80 3.50
C GLY A 521 3.74 -4.58 2.25
N PHE A 522 3.50 -3.32 1.88
CA PHE A 522 2.74 -2.99 0.66
C PHE A 522 3.54 -3.27 -0.61
N TYR A 523 4.84 -2.99 -0.61
CA TYR A 523 5.71 -3.30 -1.75
C TYR A 523 5.80 -4.80 -2.02
N ILE A 524 5.97 -5.61 -0.97
CA ILE A 524 5.98 -7.07 -1.10
C ILE A 524 4.64 -7.59 -1.65
N ALA A 525 3.53 -6.97 -1.25
CA ALA A 525 2.22 -7.28 -1.81
C ALA A 525 2.08 -6.84 -3.28
N GLU A 526 2.62 -5.68 -3.65
CA GLU A 526 2.58 -5.18 -5.01
C GLU A 526 3.27 -6.16 -5.98
N ILE A 527 4.48 -6.62 -5.63
CA ILE A 527 5.29 -7.46 -6.51
C ILE A 527 4.82 -8.91 -6.61
N ALA A 528 3.83 -9.33 -5.81
CA ALA A 528 3.42 -10.72 -5.68
C ALA A 528 2.79 -11.32 -6.94
N ASP A 529 2.29 -10.53 -7.89
CA ASP A 529 1.76 -11.04 -9.16
C ASP A 529 2.83 -11.73 -10.01
N ASN A 530 4.02 -11.14 -10.12
CA ASN A 530 5.17 -11.74 -10.79
C ASN A 530 6.46 -11.00 -10.43
N PRO A 531 7.11 -11.34 -9.29
CA PRO A 531 8.27 -10.59 -8.83
C PRO A 531 9.42 -10.65 -9.86
N ARG A 532 9.65 -11.83 -10.45
CA ARG A 532 10.67 -12.01 -11.48
C ARG A 532 10.47 -11.10 -12.69
N GLU A 533 9.27 -11.11 -13.29
CA GLU A 533 8.98 -10.31 -14.49
C GLU A 533 9.09 -8.81 -14.19
N ARG A 534 8.60 -8.38 -13.02
CA ARG A 534 8.72 -6.98 -12.56
C ARG A 534 10.18 -6.54 -12.47
N ALA A 535 11.03 -7.32 -11.80
CA ALA A 535 12.46 -7.02 -11.71
C ALA A 535 13.13 -6.99 -13.09
N ASP A 536 12.90 -7.99 -13.94
CA ASP A 536 13.51 -8.04 -15.28
C ASP A 536 13.17 -6.78 -16.09
N MET A 537 11.90 -6.37 -16.07
CA MET A 537 11.47 -5.17 -16.81
C MET A 537 11.98 -3.87 -16.21
N ALA A 538 12.11 -3.78 -14.88
CA ALA A 538 12.65 -2.59 -14.22
C ALA A 538 14.17 -2.45 -14.45
N ILE A 539 14.92 -3.54 -14.33
CA ILE A 539 16.37 -3.61 -14.61
C ILE A 539 16.65 -3.19 -16.06
N ASP A 540 15.83 -3.65 -17.01
CA ASP A 540 15.93 -3.27 -18.42
C ASP A 540 15.29 -1.90 -18.73
N ASN A 541 14.76 -1.21 -17.72
CA ASN A 541 14.11 0.09 -17.80
C ASN A 541 13.01 0.13 -18.86
N ILE A 542 12.14 -0.89 -18.89
CA ILE A 542 11.05 -1.07 -19.85
C ILE A 542 9.75 -0.41 -19.35
N THR A 543 9.40 -0.60 -18.07
CA THR A 543 8.16 -0.10 -17.46
C THR A 543 8.05 1.42 -17.52
N GLN A 544 9.15 2.11 -17.25
CA GLN A 544 9.27 3.58 -17.27
C GLN A 544 9.20 4.19 -18.69
N GLN A 545 9.24 3.36 -19.74
CA GLN A 545 9.12 3.85 -21.13
C GLN A 545 7.66 4.07 -21.55
N ASN A 546 6.73 3.41 -20.85
CA ASN A 546 5.31 3.50 -21.09
C ASN A 546 4.76 4.79 -20.48
N TYR A 547 3.78 5.40 -21.11
CA TYR A 547 3.11 6.58 -20.53
C TYR A 547 1.68 6.71 -21.01
N LEU A 548 0.81 7.09 -20.07
CA LEU A 548 -0.53 7.58 -20.35
C LEU A 548 -0.43 9.01 -20.90
N LYS A 549 -1.21 9.35 -21.94
CA LYS A 549 -1.21 10.72 -22.44
C LYS A 549 -1.81 11.70 -21.42
N GLN A 550 -1.11 12.80 -21.20
CA GLN A 550 -1.55 13.89 -20.34
C GLN A 550 -2.84 14.57 -20.85
N PRO A 551 -3.61 15.22 -19.95
CA PRO A 551 -4.88 15.87 -20.28
C PRO A 551 -4.82 16.88 -21.44
N ASP A 552 -3.71 17.60 -21.59
CA ASP A 552 -3.51 18.62 -22.62
C ASP A 552 -3.30 18.02 -24.03
N ALA A 553 -2.90 16.76 -24.10
CA ALA A 553 -2.68 16.00 -25.33
C ALA A 553 -3.92 15.22 -25.80
N ILE A 554 -5.03 15.27 -25.06
CA ILE A 554 -6.30 14.59 -25.39
C ILE A 554 -7.18 15.50 -26.24
N ASP A 555 -7.60 15.00 -27.41
CA ASP A 555 -8.56 15.68 -28.29
C ASP A 555 -9.98 15.21 -27.95
N ILE A 556 -10.74 16.04 -27.23
CA ILE A 556 -12.12 15.74 -26.85
C ILE A 556 -13.04 15.99 -28.06
N PRO A 557 -13.71 14.95 -28.63
CA PRO A 557 -14.56 15.12 -29.80
C PRO A 557 -15.86 15.87 -29.47
N ASP A 558 -16.38 16.62 -30.45
CA ASP A 558 -17.65 17.37 -30.33
C ASP A 558 -18.86 16.45 -30.04
N GLU A 559 -18.83 15.22 -30.54
CA GLU A 559 -19.87 14.19 -30.36
C GLU A 559 -19.20 12.82 -30.09
N GLY A 560 -19.80 12.01 -29.22
CA GLY A 560 -19.31 10.66 -28.89
C GLY A 560 -18.33 10.55 -27.72
N ASP A 561 -17.75 9.36 -27.59
CA ASP A 561 -16.88 8.94 -26.49
C ASP A 561 -15.48 9.58 -26.58
N ILE A 562 -14.83 9.78 -25.42
CA ILE A 562 -13.54 10.46 -25.34
C ILE A 562 -12.40 9.45 -25.53
N PRO A 563 -11.51 9.63 -26.53
CA PRO A 563 -10.39 8.73 -26.73
C PRO A 563 -9.26 9.01 -25.73
N ILE A 564 -8.91 8.01 -24.92
CA ILE A 564 -7.74 8.04 -24.05
C ILE A 564 -6.70 7.10 -24.63
N ASP A 565 -5.47 7.62 -24.78
CA ASP A 565 -4.37 6.93 -25.43
C ASP A 565 -3.28 6.59 -24.42
N VAL A 566 -2.75 5.37 -24.50
CA VAL A 566 -1.55 4.93 -23.79
C VAL A 566 -0.49 4.55 -24.81
N CYS A 567 0.73 5.04 -24.62
CA CYS A 567 1.89 4.61 -25.40
C CYS A 567 2.61 3.50 -24.65
N VAL A 568 2.75 2.35 -25.30
CA VAL A 568 3.39 1.16 -24.71
C VAL A 568 4.61 0.79 -25.54
N SER A 569 5.75 0.53 -24.90
CA SER A 569 6.98 0.09 -25.54
C SER A 569 6.78 -1.24 -26.27
N ASP A 570 7.41 -1.40 -27.43
CA ASP A 570 7.35 -2.66 -28.18
C ASP A 570 8.08 -3.81 -27.45
N ASP A 571 8.96 -3.50 -26.49
CA ASP A 571 9.63 -4.47 -25.63
C ASP A 571 8.78 -4.87 -24.39
N PHE A 572 7.70 -4.14 -24.10
CA PHE A 572 6.80 -4.45 -22.99
C PHE A 572 5.78 -5.53 -23.43
N PRO A 573 5.72 -6.70 -22.78
CA PRO A 573 4.89 -7.82 -23.22
C PRO A 573 3.42 -7.64 -22.80
N TYR A 574 2.69 -6.67 -23.36
CA TYR A 574 1.31 -6.37 -22.96
C TYR A 574 0.23 -7.36 -23.48
N SER A 575 -0.84 -7.50 -22.70
CA SER A 575 -2.13 -8.10 -23.08
C SER A 575 -3.17 -7.01 -23.34
N ALA A 576 -3.42 -6.67 -24.61
CA ALA A 576 -4.44 -5.66 -24.95
C ALA A 576 -5.87 -6.07 -24.55
N ALA A 577 -6.12 -7.38 -24.41
CA ALA A 577 -7.44 -7.89 -24.03
C ALA A 577 -7.75 -7.63 -22.55
N ASN A 578 -6.72 -7.64 -21.70
CA ASN A 578 -6.88 -7.49 -20.26
C ASN A 578 -6.48 -6.08 -19.77
N SER A 579 -5.75 -5.31 -20.60
CA SER A 579 -5.45 -3.90 -20.30
C SER A 579 -6.69 -3.00 -20.38
N VAL A 580 -6.88 -2.13 -19.40
CA VAL A 580 -8.07 -1.27 -19.24
C VAL A 580 -7.72 0.16 -18.85
N ILE A 581 -8.54 1.12 -19.26
CA ILE A 581 -8.56 2.46 -18.64
C ILE A 581 -9.61 2.44 -17.52
N LYS A 582 -9.17 2.74 -16.29
CA LYS A 582 -10.05 3.05 -15.17
C LYS A 582 -10.41 4.53 -15.24
N TRP A 583 -11.69 4.87 -15.10
CA TRP A 583 -12.15 6.26 -15.08
C TRP A 583 -13.31 6.47 -14.11
N ARG A 584 -13.43 7.68 -13.56
CA ARG A 584 -14.60 8.10 -12.77
C ARG A 584 -14.99 9.53 -13.10
N GLN A 585 -16.26 9.86 -12.90
CA GLN A 585 -16.75 11.22 -13.10
C GLN A 585 -16.98 11.91 -11.76
N VAL A 586 -16.26 13.01 -11.56
CA VAL A 586 -16.44 13.84 -10.39
C VAL A 586 -17.54 14.86 -10.66
N LYS A 587 -18.61 14.79 -9.85
CA LYS A 587 -19.76 15.70 -9.95
C LYS A 587 -19.79 16.63 -8.74
N PRO A 588 -20.07 17.93 -8.94
CA PRO A 588 -20.28 18.83 -7.82
C PRO A 588 -21.51 18.37 -7.01
N SER A 589 -21.28 18.00 -5.74
CA SER A 589 -22.35 17.69 -4.80
C SER A 589 -23.19 18.95 -4.52
N ARG A 590 -24.52 18.81 -4.45
CA ARG A 590 -25.44 19.90 -4.05
C ARG A 590 -25.71 19.92 -2.55
N LEU A 591 -24.99 19.13 -1.76
CA LEU A 591 -25.19 19.00 -0.32
C LEU A 591 -24.12 19.77 0.45
N GLN A 592 -24.20 21.11 0.46
CA GLN A 592 -23.92 21.96 1.64
C GLN A 592 -24.19 23.44 1.33
N SER A 593 -24.58 24.19 2.36
CA SER A 593 -25.05 25.58 2.26
C SER A 593 -23.90 26.58 2.20
N ASP A 594 -23.92 27.46 1.19
CA ASP A 594 -23.36 28.82 1.06
C ASP A 594 -21.99 29.24 1.67
N TYR A 595 -21.28 28.47 2.53
CA TYR A 595 -20.06 28.93 3.23
C TYR A 595 -19.06 27.83 3.66
N GLY A 596 -18.94 26.70 2.95
CA GLY A 596 -17.85 25.71 3.12
C GLY A 596 -17.17 25.37 1.79
N PRO A 597 -15.94 24.80 1.79
CA PRO A 597 -15.32 24.24 0.57
C PRO A 597 -16.23 23.15 -0.04
N ARG A 598 -16.17 22.99 -1.37
CA ARG A 598 -17.02 22.03 -2.08
C ARG A 598 -16.47 20.64 -1.85
N GLU A 599 -17.16 19.82 -1.05
CA GLU A 599 -16.91 18.39 -1.03
C GLU A 599 -17.27 17.79 -2.40
N TRP A 600 -16.28 17.20 -3.06
CA TRP A 600 -16.45 16.52 -4.33
C TRP A 600 -16.95 15.10 -4.06
N ALA A 601 -18.11 14.73 -4.62
CA ALA A 601 -18.58 13.35 -4.54
C ALA A 601 -17.99 12.56 -5.72
N THR A 602 -17.06 11.65 -5.42
CA THR A 602 -16.50 10.72 -6.40
C THR A 602 -17.52 9.63 -6.71
N THR A 603 -17.63 9.23 -7.98
CA THR A 603 -18.30 7.98 -8.34
C THR A 603 -17.31 6.82 -8.24
N PRO A 604 -17.78 5.57 -8.07
CA PRO A 604 -16.91 4.40 -8.22
C PRO A 604 -16.17 4.43 -9.56
N TRP A 605 -14.97 3.84 -9.60
CA TRP A 605 -14.21 3.66 -10.82
C TRP A 605 -14.93 2.69 -11.77
N GLU A 606 -15.01 3.06 -13.04
CA GLU A 606 -15.51 2.24 -14.14
C GLU A 606 -14.33 1.86 -15.05
N THR A 607 -14.39 0.70 -15.70
CA THR A 607 -13.32 0.23 -16.59
C THR A 607 -13.78 0.23 -18.05
N VAL A 608 -12.85 0.54 -18.95
CA VAL A 608 -13.05 0.46 -20.40
C VAL A 608 -11.88 -0.29 -21.03
N PRO A 609 -12.13 -1.34 -21.86
CA PRO A 609 -11.06 -2.10 -22.50
C PRO A 609 -10.31 -1.25 -23.52
N MET A 610 -9.02 -1.55 -23.69
CA MET A 610 -8.18 -0.91 -24.69
C MET A 610 -8.19 -1.67 -26.03
N GLU A 611 -8.08 -0.92 -27.13
CA GLU A 611 -7.88 -1.48 -28.47
C GLU A 611 -6.56 -0.98 -29.08
N VAL A 612 -5.91 -1.85 -29.84
CA VAL A 612 -4.67 -1.50 -30.56
C VAL A 612 -5.02 -0.64 -31.78
N VAL A 613 -4.57 0.62 -31.79
CA VAL A 613 -4.80 1.56 -32.90
C VAL A 613 -3.72 1.44 -33.98
N GLY A 614 -2.49 1.08 -33.60
CA GLY A 614 -1.41 0.78 -34.55
C GLY A 614 -0.02 0.64 -33.90
N GLY A 615 0.80 -0.28 -34.42
CA GLY A 615 2.20 -0.46 -34.01
C GLY A 615 3.13 0.60 -34.62
N ASN A 616 4.13 1.06 -33.85
CA ASN A 616 4.96 2.25 -34.13
C ASN A 616 4.17 3.57 -34.26
N ALA A 617 3.04 3.68 -33.57
CA ALA A 617 2.19 4.87 -33.63
C ALA A 617 2.59 5.94 -32.59
N CYS A 618 3.46 5.60 -31.65
CA CYS A 618 4.06 6.54 -30.69
C CYS A 618 5.57 6.26 -30.54
N SER A 619 6.29 7.19 -29.90
CA SER A 619 7.71 7.06 -29.58
C SER A 619 7.89 6.95 -28.07
N THR A 620 8.77 6.03 -27.67
CA THR A 620 9.23 5.88 -26.30
C THR A 620 10.67 6.40 -26.17
N SER A 621 11.20 6.47 -24.95
CA SER A 621 12.58 6.92 -24.69
C SER A 621 13.64 6.09 -25.42
N ASN A 622 13.41 4.77 -25.56
CA ASN A 622 14.37 3.83 -26.16
C ASN A 622 13.96 3.28 -27.54
N GLY A 623 12.82 3.70 -28.11
CA GLY A 623 12.41 3.17 -29.40
C GLY A 623 11.04 3.63 -29.89
N ASN A 624 10.40 2.73 -30.63
CA ASN A 624 9.02 2.91 -31.06
C ASN A 624 8.10 2.22 -30.04
N GLY A 625 6.88 2.75 -29.94
CA GLY A 625 5.83 2.15 -29.14
C GLY A 625 4.55 1.90 -29.94
N THR A 626 3.71 1.05 -29.38
CA THR A 626 2.37 0.76 -29.84
C THR A 626 1.35 1.63 -29.10
N LEU A 627 0.40 2.21 -29.84
CA LEU A 627 -0.65 3.05 -29.27
C LEU A 627 -1.88 2.20 -28.96
N LEU A 628 -2.22 2.12 -27.67
CA LEU A 628 -3.46 1.55 -27.17
C LEU A 628 -4.46 2.68 -26.92
N ARG A 629 -5.75 2.44 -27.21
CA ARG A 629 -6.82 3.43 -27.01
C ARG A 629 -8.03 2.83 -26.34
N ALA A 630 -8.54 3.51 -25.32
CA ALA A 630 -9.87 3.27 -24.77
C ALA A 630 -10.81 4.42 -25.12
N MET A 631 -12.10 4.11 -25.27
CA MET A 631 -13.15 5.10 -25.58
C MET A 631 -14.04 5.28 -24.36
N ILE A 632 -13.81 6.34 -23.57
CA ILE A 632 -14.55 6.58 -22.34
C ILE A 632 -15.97 7.09 -22.65
N PRO A 633 -17.03 6.44 -22.14
CA PRO A 633 -18.42 6.77 -22.45
C PRO A 633 -18.95 7.97 -21.63
N VAL A 634 -18.30 9.12 -21.74
CA VAL A 634 -18.76 10.37 -21.11
C VAL A 634 -19.85 11.01 -21.97
N GLY A 635 -21.07 11.12 -21.44
CA GLY A 635 -22.18 11.74 -22.17
C GLY A 635 -21.93 13.20 -22.57
N GLU A 636 -22.45 13.63 -23.72
CA GLU A 636 -22.26 14.99 -24.27
C GLU A 636 -22.83 16.11 -23.39
N THR A 637 -23.81 15.78 -22.55
CA THR A 637 -24.42 16.72 -21.59
C THR A 637 -23.69 16.77 -20.26
N ALA A 638 -22.69 15.92 -20.05
CA ALA A 638 -21.94 15.85 -18.81
C ALA A 638 -20.98 17.05 -18.71
N THR A 639 -20.84 17.57 -17.50
CA THR A 639 -19.96 18.68 -17.17
C THR A 639 -19.30 18.40 -15.83
N GLY A 640 -18.01 18.69 -15.70
CA GLY A 640 -17.24 18.45 -14.49
C GLY A 640 -15.85 17.96 -14.84
N GLU A 641 -15.30 17.12 -13.98
CA GLU A 641 -13.98 16.53 -14.14
C GLU A 641 -14.11 15.02 -14.32
N VAL A 642 -13.21 14.46 -15.12
CA VAL A 642 -13.06 13.02 -15.33
C VAL A 642 -11.67 12.66 -14.86
N HIS A 643 -11.61 11.79 -13.87
CA HIS A 643 -10.35 11.22 -13.41
C HIS A 643 -10.12 9.94 -14.20
N TYR A 644 -8.91 9.72 -14.70
CA TYR A 644 -8.58 8.52 -15.46
C TYR A 644 -7.15 8.08 -15.20
N LYS A 645 -6.97 6.75 -15.16
CA LYS A 645 -5.68 6.07 -15.08
C LYS A 645 -5.71 4.81 -15.95
N ALA A 646 -4.55 4.32 -16.34
CA ALA A 646 -4.38 3.12 -17.12
C ALA A 646 -3.90 1.97 -16.25
N GLN A 647 -4.42 0.76 -16.52
CA GLN A 647 -3.89 -0.49 -16.02
C GLN A 647 -3.49 -1.33 -17.23
N LEU A 648 -2.20 -1.64 -17.34
CA LEU A 648 -1.63 -2.49 -18.37
C LEU A 648 -1.25 -3.83 -17.76
N GLU A 649 -1.86 -4.90 -18.25
CA GLU A 649 -1.51 -6.25 -17.85
C GLU A 649 -0.48 -6.83 -18.84
N THR A 650 0.53 -7.54 -18.35
CA THR A 650 1.48 -8.28 -19.18
C THR A 650 0.88 -9.61 -19.65
N LEU A 651 1.56 -10.27 -20.59
CA LEU A 651 1.26 -11.66 -20.96
C LEU A 651 1.59 -12.64 -19.83
N GLY A 652 2.42 -12.22 -18.87
CA GLY A 652 2.78 -12.95 -17.66
C GLY A 652 1.81 -12.75 -16.50
N GLY A 653 0.78 -11.90 -16.66
CA GLY A 653 -0.24 -11.62 -15.64
C GLY A 653 0.11 -10.48 -14.67
N SER A 654 1.22 -9.75 -14.90
CA SER A 654 1.62 -8.63 -14.06
C SER A 654 0.85 -7.37 -14.40
N ASP A 655 0.40 -6.64 -13.38
CA ASP A 655 -0.40 -5.42 -13.53
C ASP A 655 0.41 -4.15 -13.26
N PHE A 656 0.45 -3.25 -14.24
CA PHE A 656 1.13 -1.94 -14.12
C PHE A 656 0.14 -0.78 -14.25
N GLN A 657 0.17 0.14 -13.29
CA GLN A 657 -0.65 1.35 -13.33
C GLN A 657 0.11 2.54 -13.93
N TYR A 658 -0.60 3.38 -14.69
CA TYR A 658 -0.07 4.61 -15.25
C TYR A 658 -1.07 5.77 -15.09
N PRO A 659 -0.70 6.92 -14.51
CA PRO A 659 0.62 7.21 -13.89
C PRO A 659 0.92 6.26 -12.71
N ALA A 660 2.17 6.24 -12.26
CA ALA A 660 2.62 5.28 -11.26
C ALA A 660 1.86 5.46 -9.93
N ASP A 661 1.93 4.45 -9.06
CA ASP A 661 1.47 4.55 -7.65
C ASP A 661 -0.01 4.91 -7.44
N GLY A 662 -0.84 4.57 -8.43
CA GLY A 662 -2.28 4.75 -8.33
C GLY A 662 -2.77 6.17 -8.59
N GLU A 663 -1.86 7.10 -8.90
CA GLU A 663 -2.16 8.44 -9.37
C GLU A 663 -3.14 8.43 -10.56
N TYR A 664 -3.77 9.57 -10.81
CA TYR A 664 -4.69 9.73 -11.92
C TYR A 664 -4.61 11.12 -12.54
N TYR A 665 -4.92 11.17 -13.82
CA TYR A 665 -5.03 12.44 -14.54
C TYR A 665 -6.44 13.00 -14.47
N VAL A 666 -6.53 14.33 -14.32
CA VAL A 666 -7.79 15.07 -14.27
C VAL A 666 -8.07 15.74 -15.62
N LEU A 667 -9.16 15.34 -16.26
CA LEU A 667 -9.62 15.91 -17.53
C LEU A 667 -10.89 16.76 -17.31
N ALA A 668 -10.79 18.07 -17.57
CA ALA A 668 -11.95 18.96 -17.51
C ALA A 668 -12.88 18.74 -18.71
N VAL A 669 -14.11 18.29 -18.46
CA VAL A 669 -15.13 18.07 -19.49
C VAL A 669 -16.17 19.18 -19.45
N SER A 670 -16.27 19.90 -20.58
CA SER A 670 -17.28 20.94 -20.78
C SER A 670 -18.51 20.39 -21.51
N TYR A 671 -19.62 21.14 -21.48
CA TYR A 671 -20.86 20.75 -22.15
C TYR A 671 -20.66 20.70 -23.68
N ARG A 672 -20.83 19.51 -24.27
CA ARG A 672 -20.59 19.24 -25.70
C ARG A 672 -21.86 19.13 -26.54
N ALA A 673 -23.01 18.86 -25.90
CA ALA A 673 -24.25 18.65 -26.63
C ALA A 673 -24.64 19.87 -27.48
N SER A 674 -25.07 19.62 -28.73
CA SER A 674 -25.38 20.70 -29.66
C SER A 674 -26.47 21.64 -29.11
N TYR A 675 -26.18 22.94 -29.05
CA TYR A 675 -27.22 23.96 -28.88
C TYR A 675 -28.12 23.88 -30.11
N GLY A 676 -29.34 23.37 -29.93
CA GLY A 676 -30.22 22.91 -31.02
C GLY A 676 -30.32 23.84 -32.24
N SER A 677 -30.73 23.28 -33.38
CA SER A 677 -30.65 23.95 -34.70
C SER A 677 -31.01 25.44 -34.70
N THR A 678 -30.28 26.24 -35.49
CA THR A 678 -30.55 27.67 -35.69
C THR A 678 -32.01 27.98 -36.01
N PHE A 679 -32.70 27.07 -36.71
CA PHE A 679 -34.13 27.16 -36.96
C PHE A 679 -34.96 27.05 -35.67
N GLY A 680 -34.67 26.08 -34.81
CA GLY A 680 -35.31 25.91 -33.50
C GLY A 680 -35.10 27.12 -32.59
N ALA A 681 -33.88 27.65 -32.54
CA ALA A 681 -33.56 28.86 -31.78
C ALA A 681 -34.35 30.09 -32.28
N LEU A 682 -34.50 30.23 -33.60
CA LEU A 682 -35.25 31.33 -34.22
C LEU A 682 -36.76 31.22 -33.98
N VAL A 683 -37.30 29.99 -34.00
CA VAL A 683 -38.70 29.72 -33.64
C VAL A 683 -38.95 30.04 -32.16
N MET A 684 -38.07 29.60 -31.25
CA MET A 684 -38.19 29.90 -29.82
C MET A 684 -38.11 31.42 -29.57
N PHE A 685 -37.16 32.11 -30.22
CA PHE A 685 -37.07 33.57 -30.16
C PHE A 685 -38.35 34.26 -30.64
N LEU A 686 -38.92 33.85 -31.78
CA LEU A 686 -40.16 34.42 -32.29
C LEU A 686 -41.35 34.14 -31.36
N LEU A 687 -41.38 32.98 -30.70
CA LEU A 687 -42.43 32.59 -29.77
C LEU A 687 -42.35 33.41 -28.47
N VAL A 688 -41.15 33.60 -27.91
CA VAL A 688 -40.90 34.45 -26.74
C VAL A 688 -41.15 35.92 -27.07
N ALA A 689 -40.64 36.43 -28.19
CA ALA A 689 -40.92 37.80 -28.63
C ALA A 689 -42.43 38.02 -28.86
N GLY A 690 -43.11 37.05 -29.47
CA GLY A 690 -44.54 37.11 -29.71
C GLY A 690 -45.37 37.12 -28.41
N THR A 691 -45.05 36.24 -27.46
CA THR A 691 -45.84 36.09 -26.23
C THR A 691 -45.47 37.09 -25.16
N VAL A 692 -44.17 37.31 -24.90
CA VAL A 692 -43.70 38.19 -23.83
C VAL A 692 -43.76 39.65 -24.28
N TRP A 693 -43.24 39.99 -25.47
CA TRP A 693 -43.25 41.38 -25.92
C TRP A 693 -44.61 41.78 -26.50
N GLY A 694 -45.33 40.84 -27.12
CA GLY A 694 -46.74 41.03 -27.46
C GLY A 694 -47.60 41.24 -26.21
N GLY A 695 -47.40 40.42 -25.16
CA GLY A 695 -48.07 40.55 -23.87
C GLY A 695 -47.77 41.88 -23.17
N LEU A 696 -46.50 42.27 -23.11
CA LEU A 696 -46.05 43.56 -22.57
C LEU A 696 -46.60 44.74 -23.38
N GLY A 697 -46.67 44.61 -24.71
CA GLY A 697 -47.27 45.60 -25.59
C GLY A 697 -48.77 45.77 -25.37
N THR A 698 -49.51 44.67 -25.14
CA THR A 698 -50.92 44.75 -24.74
C THR A 698 -51.10 45.32 -23.34
N ALA A 699 -50.25 44.97 -22.37
CA ALA A 699 -50.30 45.52 -21.03
C ALA A 699 -50.02 47.03 -21.01
N LEU A 700 -49.01 47.48 -21.74
CA LEU A 700 -48.70 48.90 -21.96
C LEU A 700 -49.85 49.63 -22.66
N ARG A 701 -50.48 49.00 -23.67
CA ARG A 701 -51.66 49.58 -24.34
C ARG A 701 -52.81 49.76 -23.35
N THR A 702 -53.15 48.74 -22.56
CA THR A 702 -54.24 48.82 -21.57
C THR A 702 -53.95 49.87 -20.49
N MET A 703 -52.70 50.02 -20.05
CA MET A 703 -52.29 51.08 -19.12
C MET A 703 -52.36 52.48 -19.75
N LEU A 704 -52.05 52.62 -21.05
CA LEU A 704 -52.07 53.90 -21.77
C LEU A 704 -53.46 54.31 -22.28
N THR A 705 -54.39 53.36 -22.43
CA THR A 705 -55.79 53.61 -22.82
C THR A 705 -56.75 53.69 -21.63
N GLY A 706 -56.24 53.61 -20.40
CA GLY A 706 -57.03 53.52 -19.17
C GLY A 706 -57.74 54.79 -18.69
N ASP A 707 -57.78 55.88 -19.48
CA ASP A 707 -58.33 57.17 -19.01
C ASP A 707 -59.35 57.85 -19.96
N ASP A 708 -59.78 57.21 -21.05
CA ASP A 708 -60.68 57.86 -22.04
C ASP A 708 -62.03 57.16 -22.31
N ASP A 709 -62.36 56.05 -21.62
CA ASP A 709 -63.59 55.28 -21.86
C ASP A 709 -64.69 55.44 -20.79
N GLU A 710 -64.74 56.59 -20.08
CA GLU A 710 -65.81 56.86 -19.10
C GLU A 710 -66.99 57.72 -19.65
N LYS A 711 -67.11 57.91 -20.98
CA LYS A 711 -68.16 58.80 -21.54
C LYS A 711 -68.99 58.30 -22.73
N VAL A 712 -68.96 57.02 -23.07
CA VAL A 712 -69.76 56.51 -24.22
C VAL A 712 -70.80 55.44 -23.85
N ILE A 713 -70.87 54.98 -22.59
CA ILE A 713 -71.92 54.04 -22.12
C ILE A 713 -73.03 54.75 -21.32
N LEU A 714 -73.34 56.01 -21.66
CA LEU A 714 -74.46 56.76 -21.04
C LEU A 714 -75.44 57.36 -22.05
N ALA A 715 -75.41 56.91 -23.31
CA ALA A 715 -76.28 57.41 -24.38
C ALA A 715 -77.19 56.36 -25.04
N ASP A 716 -76.98 55.06 -24.81
CA ASP A 716 -77.83 53.98 -25.36
C ASP A 716 -78.78 53.34 -24.34
N ALA A 717 -78.86 53.86 -23.11
CA ALA A 717 -79.71 53.32 -22.04
C ALA A 717 -80.91 54.21 -21.63
N ILE A 718 -81.28 55.24 -22.41
CA ILE A 718 -82.41 56.15 -22.09
C ILE A 718 -83.48 56.23 -23.21
N LEU A 719 -83.45 55.38 -24.23
CA LEU A 719 -84.47 55.40 -25.31
C LEU A 719 -85.16 54.05 -25.59
N GLU A 720 -85.18 53.13 -24.63
CA GLU A 720 -85.95 51.88 -24.73
C GLU A 720 -86.79 51.54 -23.47
N GLU A 721 -87.29 52.56 -22.76
CA GLU A 721 -88.33 52.37 -21.73
C GLU A 721 -89.34 53.53 -21.71
N ALA A 722 -90.09 53.68 -22.81
CA ALA A 722 -91.25 54.56 -22.88
C ALA A 722 -92.30 54.13 -23.94
N VAL A 723 -92.66 52.84 -24.00
CA VAL A 723 -93.90 52.25 -24.59
C VAL A 723 -93.94 50.83 -24.00
N ASP A 724 -94.87 50.30 -23.23
CA ASP A 724 -96.26 50.56 -22.82
C ASP A 724 -96.45 49.72 -21.51
N ALA A 725 -97.30 50.06 -20.54
CA ALA A 725 -98.74 49.79 -20.57
C ALA A 725 -99.11 48.37 -21.05
#